data_AF-A0A239R2X1-F1
#
_entry.id   AF-A0A239R2X1-F1
#
_cell.length_a   1.000
_cell.length_b   1.000
_cell.length_c   1.000
_cell.angle_alpha   90.00
_cell.angle_beta   90.00
_cell.angle_gamma   90.00
#
_symmetry.space_group_name_H-M   'P 1'
#
loop_
_entity.id
_entity.type
_entity.pdbx_description
1 polymer ?
#
loop_
_entity_poly.entity_id
_entity_poly.type
_entity_poly.pdbx_seq_one_letter_code
_entity_poly.pdbx_strand_id
1 'polypeptide(L)'
;MKENEININDNQVEDEINTNSNQIDNEEIKNEEIKNEEIKNENINEEIKNENINEEIKYENINEVNPAENIRNNNTEPVELKVPENQFVGTEKDRRIEGEKIIKNYKSKTTLEDKMAFYMYFRIKFDAHSKGYHEDVSNGILNIPVDMPEEERNQTIEKYQKIIDDNVEWRKQHGINPSAQSTPDQDDLHDQLYAMVLKDIVGDGSTKTILEGLKKFSVINGWIDSKSKEEYLGRLNQIDKNDPLRERKAQYLTRYAVNSEANQLQAVLNTMRFSAIGDITNCADDDQHGIGETIFNSLHFNKQMKMSVFLNRIGFNSEEKKHFLTMYDCSNDDLVYDVFKRDLQKDGNPDPSEEDILRGIKHTYVETVVNVVNFAYNGDPNYLFDRYYNDNMTISHYMSILNYNAEEQKAFLAENGIKETDKVKDVFREKLKNDLDAQKEYNEKDGKEVFELDDHHIMTYAKDFVKAEADRTDKFHLYKFRNETTVEKYMNILGLEANEKTAFLNKFNAKADEKIKDVFEREITKNMTPEDKEKVTENDVFAYAQNYKNQEFERMKKEGRAVPFINYGLKIRDDYFSAFEVSGDRKIQQMVSLLSSESSGVDPKSNPKTQVEKDFKNWANTDGEKYVEENKLLNLGNTIDIINEKTINNQPINVREHKDVKQYLDSQVTTTNDLFLRGVIDALEATKTGSGTFHSKNTDKYNNMLKALKKYENKIAMINTEGTDGLLESKEALIEACKNYVLRRKSKRSSDFGEARFEAAATLLYKLMPKNEFIAWMNDVNSHRDDPADKVTWDKLATQEAKYFTSAQFKIEDSQSASNGNRTRIPETCIDKMELIDNLYGFKPATNANLVELFGQENINEKMISAEAGFVPIGPSEVRKSLSEKDFAALAYAGTMTTEAAAEENRHTAYPQLKTLVTGKYYGTEFMKEPIPSECKYHLDAIVAGRNSAINAMNEYATGDKYPLAHVISSGIRHIAAAARASEKVDDNFILYSEMGSRLMEMLERDEELKTLAITKNSTEKIKEDYEFIKSINEAAKIRKNSVEASKNLEWFAENKPDAKRSEKEELVTDIVMNKFLDYSVKKHAEKRESTNTYKKLNEDALAVAQGAMKGLVAARQAHAISDEEFKRQAKIVDDQVSLERLIHADRSRNGTLEVMVPDAESVKELRKNIKELVKDSGICKKSIADIQKELKSEKKLVSKLASLSQKTRETKLAEQAKKAAEKRLTTPTL
;
A
#
# COMPACT_ATOMS: atom_id res chain seq x y z
N MET A 1 -33.28 10.43 -33.83
CA MET A 1 -34.38 10.34 -34.82
C MET A 1 -34.15 9.09 -35.65
N LYS A 2 -35.08 8.13 -35.59
CA LYS A 2 -35.06 6.81 -36.27
C LYS A 2 -33.90 5.90 -35.85
N GLU A 3 -34.05 4.93 -34.94
CA GLU A 3 -35.01 3.80 -34.89
C GLU A 3 -34.88 2.87 -36.10
N ASN A 4 -34.54 1.60 -35.82
CA ASN A 4 -35.51 0.52 -35.93
C ASN A 4 -35.09 -0.67 -35.07
N GLU A 5 -36.06 -1.25 -34.38
CA GLU A 5 -35.99 -2.54 -33.70
C GLU A 5 -36.10 -3.69 -34.73
N ILE A 6 -35.81 -4.92 -34.31
CA ILE A 6 -36.73 -6.07 -34.40
C ILE A 6 -36.21 -7.23 -33.54
N ASN A 7 -37.16 -8.01 -33.01
CA ASN A 7 -37.03 -9.05 -32.00
C ASN A 7 -37.19 -10.46 -32.65
N ILE A 8 -37.31 -11.52 -31.82
CA ILE A 8 -37.81 -12.90 -32.08
C ILE A 8 -36.75 -14.02 -32.10
N ASN A 9 -36.58 -14.65 -30.92
CA ASN A 9 -36.93 -16.04 -30.57
C ASN A 9 -36.67 -17.27 -31.48
N ASP A 10 -36.26 -18.34 -30.76
CA ASP A 10 -36.69 -19.76 -30.83
C ASP A 10 -36.02 -20.83 -31.73
N ASN A 11 -35.41 -21.79 -31.01
CA ASN A 11 -35.57 -23.26 -31.06
C ASN A 11 -34.81 -24.18 -32.06
N GLN A 12 -34.05 -25.10 -31.42
CA GLN A 12 -34.02 -26.57 -31.59
C GLN A 12 -33.20 -27.25 -32.72
N VAL A 13 -32.37 -28.23 -32.29
CA VAL A 13 -32.20 -29.64 -32.79
C VAL A 13 -31.86 -29.80 -34.30
N GLU A 14 -30.73 -30.37 -34.76
CA GLU A 14 -30.25 -31.78 -34.77
C GLU A 14 -28.92 -31.79 -35.61
N ASP A 15 -27.96 -32.73 -35.60
CA ASP A 15 -27.29 -33.60 -34.59
C ASP A 15 -25.98 -34.17 -35.26
N GLU A 16 -25.37 -35.22 -34.70
CA GLU A 16 -24.39 -36.18 -35.27
C GLU A 16 -22.86 -35.87 -35.40
N ILE A 17 -22.09 -36.70 -34.66
CA ILE A 17 -20.91 -37.48 -35.09
C ILE A 17 -19.60 -36.74 -35.48
N ASN A 18 -18.59 -36.82 -34.60
CA ASN A 18 -17.41 -37.65 -34.92
C ASN A 18 -16.64 -38.16 -33.69
N THR A 19 -16.15 -39.39 -33.79
CA THR A 19 -15.50 -40.17 -32.72
C THR A 19 -13.99 -40.33 -32.94
N ASN A 20 -13.30 -40.92 -31.95
CA ASN A 20 -11.92 -41.41 -31.95
C ASN A 20 -10.80 -40.34 -31.85
N SER A 21 -9.72 -40.56 -31.09
CA SER A 21 -9.37 -41.68 -30.18
C SER A 21 -8.23 -41.26 -29.25
N ASN A 22 -8.24 -41.75 -28.00
CA ASN A 22 -7.09 -42.28 -27.25
C ASN A 22 -7.49 -42.54 -25.78
N GLN A 23 -8.18 -43.66 -25.55
CA GLN A 23 -8.17 -44.35 -24.26
C GLN A 23 -7.25 -45.56 -24.38
N ILE A 24 -6.38 -45.74 -23.40
CA ILE A 24 -5.86 -46.99 -22.78
C ILE A 24 -4.81 -46.53 -21.73
N ASP A 25 -4.60 -47.34 -20.68
CA ASP A 25 -3.65 -47.11 -19.56
C ASP A 25 -4.00 -46.02 -18.52
N ASN A 26 -5.21 -46.04 -17.93
CA ASN A 26 -5.49 -45.27 -16.70
C ASN A 26 -6.58 -45.83 -15.73
N GLU A 27 -7.13 -47.03 -15.97
CA GLU A 27 -8.19 -47.61 -15.12
C GLU A 27 -7.71 -48.62 -14.06
N GLU A 28 -6.53 -49.25 -14.22
CA GLU A 28 -6.01 -50.19 -13.19
C GLU A 28 -5.50 -49.45 -11.95
N ILE A 29 -4.75 -48.35 -12.11
CA ILE A 29 -4.15 -47.61 -10.97
C ILE A 29 -5.23 -47.03 -10.04
N LYS A 30 -6.33 -46.50 -10.59
CA LYS A 30 -7.42 -45.94 -9.78
C LYS A 30 -8.20 -46.97 -8.97
N ASN A 31 -8.32 -48.20 -9.47
CA ASN A 31 -9.08 -49.25 -8.78
C ASN A 31 -8.27 -49.91 -7.64
N GLU A 32 -6.93 -49.84 -7.67
CA GLU A 32 -6.10 -50.21 -6.52
C GLU A 32 -6.02 -49.11 -5.45
N GLU A 33 -5.99 -47.82 -5.84
CA GLU A 33 -6.04 -46.72 -4.84
C GLU A 33 -7.37 -46.71 -4.07
N ILE A 34 -8.52 -46.85 -4.75
CA ILE A 34 -9.84 -46.87 -4.09
C ILE A 34 -9.98 -48.06 -3.14
N LYS A 35 -9.55 -49.27 -3.52
CA LYS A 35 -9.57 -50.44 -2.63
C LYS A 35 -8.66 -50.29 -1.41
N ASN A 36 -7.51 -49.63 -1.56
CA ASN A 36 -6.60 -49.40 -0.44
C ASN A 36 -7.10 -48.32 0.51
N GLU A 37 -7.93 -47.36 0.07
CA GLU A 37 -8.64 -46.43 0.95
C GLU A 37 -9.84 -47.10 1.67
N GLU A 38 -10.63 -47.93 0.97
CA GLU A 38 -11.75 -48.66 1.59
C GLU A 38 -11.26 -49.61 2.70
N ILE A 39 -10.20 -50.40 2.46
CA ILE A 39 -9.60 -51.30 3.47
C ILE A 39 -9.01 -50.52 4.66
N LYS A 40 -8.54 -49.28 4.46
CA LYS A 40 -8.06 -48.42 5.55
C LYS A 40 -9.21 -47.91 6.43
N ASN A 41 -10.33 -47.55 5.81
CA ASN A 41 -11.51 -47.05 6.50
C ASN A 41 -12.30 -48.16 7.21
N GLU A 42 -12.27 -49.41 6.74
CA GLU A 42 -12.86 -50.54 7.47
C GLU A 42 -12.04 -50.90 8.73
N ASN A 43 -10.69 -50.93 8.66
CA ASN A 43 -9.86 -51.21 9.84
C ASN A 43 -10.01 -50.16 10.96
N ILE A 44 -10.12 -48.87 10.62
CA ILE A 44 -10.35 -47.80 11.62
C ILE A 44 -11.72 -47.97 12.31
N ASN A 45 -12.74 -48.47 11.61
CA ASN A 45 -14.06 -48.72 12.18
C ASN A 45 -14.16 -50.02 13.03
N GLU A 46 -13.20 -50.95 12.92
CA GLU A 46 -13.10 -52.11 13.83
C GLU A 46 -12.28 -51.81 15.09
N GLU A 47 -11.25 -50.95 15.03
CA GLU A 47 -10.55 -50.49 16.25
C GLU A 47 -11.47 -49.66 17.16
N ILE A 48 -12.27 -48.75 16.58
CA ILE A 48 -13.26 -47.94 17.32
C ILE A 48 -14.37 -48.79 18.00
N LYS A 49 -14.55 -50.06 17.60
CA LYS A 49 -15.55 -50.95 18.21
C LYS A 49 -15.08 -51.75 19.42
N ASN A 50 -13.77 -51.80 19.72
CA ASN A 50 -13.23 -52.69 20.75
C ASN A 50 -12.75 -52.01 22.03
N GLU A 51 -12.65 -50.68 22.10
CA GLU A 51 -12.39 -49.94 23.36
C GLU A 51 -13.69 -49.48 24.03
N ASN A 52 -14.51 -50.46 24.41
CA ASN A 52 -15.74 -50.25 25.15
C ASN A 52 -15.44 -50.17 26.66
N ILE A 53 -14.84 -49.07 27.11
CA ILE A 53 -14.70 -48.75 28.53
C ILE A 53 -15.84 -47.79 28.92
N ASN A 54 -16.89 -48.37 29.52
CA ASN A 54 -17.91 -47.61 30.23
C ASN A 54 -17.30 -47.03 31.51
N GLU A 55 -16.74 -45.83 31.45
CA GLU A 55 -16.71 -44.93 32.60
C GLU A 55 -17.70 -43.77 32.36
N GLU A 56 -18.74 -43.77 33.19
CA GLU A 56 -19.86 -42.82 33.17
C GLU A 56 -19.38 -41.47 33.74
N ILE A 57 -18.59 -40.73 32.95
CA ILE A 57 -18.13 -39.38 33.32
C ILE A 57 -19.34 -38.44 33.29
N LYS A 58 -19.85 -38.14 34.48
CA LYS A 58 -20.81 -37.05 34.68
C LYS A 58 -20.11 -35.71 34.46
N TYR A 59 -20.50 -35.01 33.41
CA TYR A 59 -20.19 -33.60 33.23
C TYR A 59 -20.98 -32.74 34.21
N GLU A 60 -20.44 -32.54 35.42
CA GLU A 60 -20.86 -31.45 36.32
C GLU A 60 -19.99 -30.21 36.04
N ASN A 61 -20.36 -29.41 35.03
CA ASN A 61 -20.20 -27.94 35.00
C ASN A 61 -20.73 -27.32 33.70
N ILE A 62 -22.04 -27.16 33.63
CA ILE A 62 -22.59 -25.85 33.21
C ILE A 62 -22.89 -25.11 34.51
N ASN A 63 -22.82 -23.77 34.51
CA ASN A 63 -23.46 -22.98 35.56
C ASN A 63 -24.97 -23.18 35.51
N GLU A 64 -25.46 -24.29 36.06
CA GLU A 64 -26.80 -24.32 36.64
C GLU A 64 -26.81 -23.27 37.74
N VAL A 65 -27.26 -22.06 37.37
CA VAL A 65 -27.79 -21.11 38.34
C VAL A 65 -28.91 -21.85 39.06
N ASN A 66 -28.59 -22.39 40.24
CA ASN A 66 -29.49 -23.16 41.07
C ASN A 66 -30.84 -22.42 41.13
N PRO A 67 -31.90 -22.91 40.45
CA PRO A 67 -33.11 -22.11 40.28
C PRO A 67 -33.72 -21.77 41.64
N ALA A 68 -33.54 -22.65 42.62
CA ALA A 68 -34.01 -22.49 43.99
C ALA A 68 -33.35 -21.35 44.78
N GLU A 69 -32.21 -20.77 44.35
CA GLU A 69 -31.60 -19.61 45.01
C GLU A 69 -32.05 -18.27 44.42
N ASN A 70 -32.26 -18.16 43.10
CA ASN A 70 -32.82 -16.93 42.51
C ASN A 70 -34.35 -16.80 42.73
N ILE A 71 -35.07 -17.91 42.85
CA ILE A 71 -36.51 -17.92 43.19
C ILE A 71 -36.78 -17.41 44.62
N ARG A 72 -35.79 -17.38 45.53
CA ARG A 72 -36.00 -16.99 46.93
C ARG A 72 -36.15 -15.49 47.20
N ASN A 73 -35.81 -14.62 46.24
CA ASN A 73 -35.93 -13.16 46.41
C ASN A 73 -37.01 -12.50 45.52
N ASN A 74 -37.50 -13.18 44.49
CA ASN A 74 -38.57 -12.70 43.62
C ASN A 74 -39.80 -13.59 43.78
N ASN A 75 -40.93 -13.00 44.16
CA ASN A 75 -42.17 -13.70 44.50
C ASN A 75 -42.91 -14.19 43.24
N THR A 76 -42.33 -15.13 42.50
CA THR A 76 -42.79 -15.61 41.17
C THR A 76 -43.04 -17.12 41.12
N GLU A 77 -44.06 -17.55 40.38
CA GLU A 77 -44.33 -18.94 40.02
C GLU A 77 -43.89 -19.27 38.57
N PRO A 78 -43.38 -20.48 38.30
CA PRO A 78 -43.11 -20.93 36.93
C PRO A 78 -44.39 -21.39 36.23
N VAL A 79 -44.55 -21.00 34.97
CA VAL A 79 -45.65 -21.42 34.09
C VAL A 79 -45.07 -22.01 32.80
N GLU A 80 -45.42 -23.26 32.52
CA GLU A 80 -45.04 -23.95 31.28
C GLU A 80 -45.89 -23.46 30.09
N LEU A 81 -45.21 -23.03 29.04
CA LEU A 81 -45.77 -22.67 27.73
C LEU A 81 -45.52 -23.81 26.73
N LYS A 82 -46.36 -23.91 25.70
CA LYS A 82 -46.26 -24.99 24.72
C LYS A 82 -45.11 -24.72 23.74
N VAL A 83 -44.17 -25.65 23.67
CA VAL A 83 -43.03 -25.63 22.73
C VAL A 83 -42.99 -26.90 21.88
N PRO A 84 -42.46 -26.89 20.65
CA PRO A 84 -42.35 -28.10 19.83
C PRO A 84 -41.19 -28.99 20.31
N GLU A 85 -41.49 -30.14 20.91
CA GLU A 85 -40.47 -31.13 21.26
C GLU A 85 -39.90 -31.84 20.03
N ASN A 86 -38.57 -32.02 19.98
CA ASN A 86 -37.85 -32.88 19.03
C ASN A 86 -38.14 -32.61 17.53
N GLN A 87 -38.58 -31.39 17.17
CA GLN A 87 -38.74 -30.97 15.78
C GLN A 87 -37.47 -30.28 15.28
N PHE A 88 -36.75 -30.95 14.38
CA PHE A 88 -35.52 -30.46 13.75
C PHE A 88 -35.72 -30.16 12.27
N VAL A 89 -34.87 -29.30 11.70
CA VAL A 89 -34.86 -29.04 10.25
C VAL A 89 -34.12 -30.17 9.53
N GLY A 90 -34.74 -30.71 8.48
CA GLY A 90 -34.18 -31.79 7.65
C GLY A 90 -34.11 -33.15 8.36
N THR A 91 -33.77 -34.19 7.60
CA THR A 91 -33.39 -35.48 8.16
C THR A 91 -31.96 -35.46 8.69
N GLU A 92 -31.58 -36.45 9.51
CA GLU A 92 -30.19 -36.68 9.96
C GLU A 92 -29.21 -36.71 8.77
N LYS A 93 -29.62 -37.39 7.68
CA LYS A 93 -28.84 -37.45 6.44
C LYS A 93 -28.66 -36.06 5.80
N ASP A 94 -29.70 -35.23 5.78
CA ASP A 94 -29.62 -33.89 5.20
C ASP A 94 -28.68 -32.99 6.02
N ARG A 95 -28.74 -33.07 7.36
CA ARG A 95 -27.84 -32.34 8.26
C ARG A 95 -26.39 -32.75 8.10
N ARG A 96 -26.10 -34.06 7.96
CA ARG A 96 -24.73 -34.54 7.69
C ARG A 96 -24.20 -34.05 6.35
N ILE A 97 -25.02 -34.06 5.30
CA ILE A 97 -24.65 -33.50 3.98
C ILE A 97 -24.39 -31.99 4.07
N GLU A 98 -25.19 -31.25 4.86
CA GLU A 98 -24.93 -29.83 5.13
C GLU A 98 -23.59 -29.64 5.87
N GLY A 99 -23.31 -30.45 6.90
CA GLY A 99 -22.05 -30.42 7.65
C GLY A 99 -20.81 -30.69 6.78
N GLU A 100 -20.84 -31.75 5.97
CA GLU A 100 -19.78 -32.03 4.97
C GLU A 100 -19.54 -30.83 4.04
N LYS A 101 -20.62 -30.18 3.59
CA LYS A 101 -20.57 -29.00 2.72
C LYS A 101 -19.95 -27.80 3.46
N ILE A 102 -20.32 -27.56 4.72
CA ILE A 102 -19.75 -26.49 5.55
C ILE A 102 -18.25 -26.73 5.79
N ILE A 103 -17.83 -27.95 6.15
CA ILE A 103 -16.40 -28.30 6.32
C ILE A 103 -15.63 -28.10 5.01
N LYS A 104 -16.19 -28.51 3.87
CA LYS A 104 -15.59 -28.28 2.55
C LYS A 104 -15.44 -26.79 2.22
N ASN A 105 -16.46 -25.99 2.52
CA ASN A 105 -16.46 -24.55 2.28
C ASN A 105 -15.46 -23.82 3.20
N TYR A 106 -15.37 -24.20 4.47
CA TYR A 106 -14.33 -23.73 5.39
C TYR A 106 -12.93 -24.00 4.83
N LYS A 107 -12.64 -25.24 4.41
CA LYS A 107 -11.35 -25.65 3.82
C LYS A 107 -11.01 -24.89 2.53
N SER A 108 -11.99 -24.27 1.87
CA SER A 108 -11.77 -23.46 0.66
C SER A 108 -11.37 -22.00 0.95
N LYS A 109 -11.50 -21.52 2.20
CA LYS A 109 -11.07 -20.16 2.58
C LYS A 109 -9.54 -20.12 2.69
N THR A 110 -8.92 -19.13 2.07
CA THR A 110 -7.47 -19.03 1.88
C THR A 110 -6.76 -18.24 2.97
N THR A 111 -7.44 -17.31 3.64
CA THR A 111 -6.88 -16.49 4.72
C THR A 111 -7.39 -16.96 6.08
N LEU A 112 -6.59 -16.78 7.13
CA LEU A 112 -7.02 -17.08 8.51
C LEU A 112 -8.18 -16.16 8.92
N GLU A 113 -8.15 -14.89 8.48
CA GLU A 113 -9.21 -13.92 8.75
C GLU A 113 -10.57 -14.38 8.18
N ASP A 114 -10.61 -14.88 6.93
CA ASP A 114 -11.84 -15.42 6.33
C ASP A 114 -12.27 -16.75 6.94
N LYS A 115 -11.33 -17.61 7.39
CA LYS A 115 -11.63 -18.86 8.09
C LYS A 115 -12.30 -18.60 9.44
N MET A 116 -11.74 -17.68 10.23
CA MET A 116 -12.31 -17.27 11.51
C MET A 116 -13.69 -16.64 11.32
N ALA A 117 -13.84 -15.68 10.38
CA ALA A 117 -15.13 -15.08 10.08
C ALA A 117 -16.16 -16.11 9.56
N PHE A 118 -15.75 -17.11 8.78
CA PHE A 118 -16.63 -18.23 8.37
C PHE A 118 -17.13 -19.03 9.57
N TYR A 119 -16.23 -19.41 10.49
CA TYR A 119 -16.59 -20.09 11.72
C TYR A 119 -17.52 -19.24 12.58
N MET A 120 -17.30 -17.93 12.66
CA MET A 120 -18.17 -17.01 13.40
C MET A 120 -19.60 -16.96 12.82
N TYR A 121 -19.75 -16.82 11.49
CA TYR A 121 -21.06 -16.92 10.85
C TYR A 121 -21.74 -18.28 11.12
N PHE A 122 -21.00 -19.38 11.01
CA PHE A 122 -21.50 -20.71 11.35
C PHE A 122 -21.95 -20.79 12.82
N ARG A 123 -21.18 -20.24 13.76
CA ARG A 123 -21.51 -20.23 15.19
C ARG A 123 -22.75 -19.39 15.48
N ILE A 124 -22.96 -18.25 14.82
CA ILE A 124 -24.21 -17.47 14.94
C ILE A 124 -25.43 -18.33 14.52
N LYS A 125 -25.34 -19.10 13.43
CA LYS A 125 -26.41 -20.02 13.03
C LYS A 125 -26.59 -21.14 14.06
N PHE A 126 -25.50 -21.76 14.53
CA PHE A 126 -25.54 -22.78 15.58
C PHE A 126 -26.23 -22.27 16.86
N ASP A 127 -25.84 -21.09 17.35
CA ASP A 127 -26.48 -20.44 18.50
C ASP A 127 -27.96 -20.13 18.24
N ALA A 128 -28.35 -19.77 17.01
CA ALA A 128 -29.76 -19.60 16.66
C ALA A 128 -30.58 -20.91 16.73
N HIS A 129 -29.97 -22.08 16.48
CA HIS A 129 -30.64 -23.37 16.67
C HIS A 129 -30.96 -23.66 18.15
N SER A 130 -30.07 -23.30 19.08
CA SER A 130 -30.18 -23.63 20.52
C SER A 130 -30.68 -22.50 21.44
N LYS A 131 -30.69 -21.23 20.99
CA LYS A 131 -31.20 -20.10 21.77
C LYS A 131 -32.71 -20.22 22.00
N GLY A 132 -33.19 -19.87 23.19
CA GLY A 132 -34.61 -19.86 23.53
C GLY A 132 -35.48 -18.89 22.70
N TYR A 133 -36.80 -19.02 22.81
CA TYR A 133 -37.77 -18.23 22.02
C TYR A 133 -37.90 -16.77 22.47
N HIS A 134 -37.69 -16.49 23.77
CA HIS A 134 -37.70 -15.15 24.35
C HIS A 134 -36.82 -15.12 25.61
N GLU A 135 -36.30 -13.95 25.99
CA GLU A 135 -35.43 -13.84 27.19
C GLU A 135 -36.17 -14.13 28.50
N ASP A 136 -37.42 -13.69 28.62
CA ASP A 136 -38.33 -14.04 29.73
C ASP A 136 -38.81 -15.51 29.73
N VAL A 137 -38.51 -16.30 28.68
CA VAL A 137 -39.03 -17.67 28.49
C VAL A 137 -37.87 -18.65 28.28
N SER A 138 -37.33 -19.16 29.38
CA SER A 138 -36.25 -20.15 29.37
C SER A 138 -36.83 -21.56 29.23
N ASN A 139 -36.46 -22.30 28.19
CA ASN A 139 -36.92 -23.68 27.93
C ASN A 139 -38.46 -23.86 27.96
N GLY A 140 -39.21 -22.85 27.52
CA GLY A 140 -40.68 -22.85 27.57
C GLY A 140 -41.28 -22.47 28.93
N ILE A 141 -40.46 -22.17 29.95
CA ILE A 141 -40.90 -21.75 31.27
C ILE A 141 -40.88 -20.22 31.38
N LEU A 142 -42.03 -19.64 31.70
CA LEU A 142 -42.23 -18.22 32.00
C LEU A 142 -42.42 -18.05 33.51
N ASN A 143 -41.67 -17.15 34.15
CA ASN A 143 -41.86 -16.85 35.57
C ASN A 143 -42.78 -15.64 35.76
N ILE A 144 -43.90 -15.82 36.47
CA ILE A 144 -44.94 -14.79 36.67
C ILE A 144 -45.07 -14.44 38.16
N PRO A 145 -45.21 -13.16 38.57
CA PRO A 145 -45.49 -12.81 39.96
C PRO A 145 -46.72 -13.52 40.55
N VAL A 146 -46.59 -14.08 41.75
CA VAL A 146 -47.64 -14.87 42.44
C VAL A 146 -48.86 -14.00 42.80
N ASP A 147 -48.67 -12.68 42.91
CA ASP A 147 -49.70 -11.68 43.19
C ASP A 147 -50.28 -11.01 41.93
N MET A 148 -49.88 -11.45 40.72
CA MET A 148 -50.45 -10.93 39.47
C MET A 148 -51.95 -11.27 39.34
N PRO A 149 -52.83 -10.30 39.03
CA PRO A 149 -54.26 -10.55 38.80
C PRO A 149 -54.49 -11.62 37.71
N GLU A 150 -55.47 -12.51 37.92
CA GLU A 150 -55.73 -13.65 37.02
C GLU A 150 -55.96 -13.23 35.55
N GLU A 151 -56.61 -12.08 35.32
CA GLU A 151 -56.81 -11.51 33.98
C GLU A 151 -55.50 -11.07 33.33
N GLU A 152 -54.64 -10.37 34.07
CA GLU A 152 -53.31 -9.93 33.61
C GLU A 152 -52.39 -11.13 33.38
N ARG A 153 -52.40 -12.11 34.30
CA ARG A 153 -51.69 -13.39 34.19
C ARG A 153 -52.05 -14.14 32.91
N ASN A 154 -53.34 -14.26 32.60
CA ASN A 154 -53.79 -14.94 31.38
C ASN A 154 -53.40 -14.16 30.11
N GLN A 155 -53.51 -12.82 30.11
CA GLN A 155 -53.03 -11.98 29.01
C GLN A 155 -51.51 -12.11 28.80
N THR A 156 -50.73 -12.18 29.88
CA THR A 156 -49.27 -12.40 29.84
C THR A 156 -48.95 -13.77 29.25
N ILE A 157 -49.61 -14.84 29.69
CA ILE A 157 -49.44 -16.20 29.14
C ILE A 157 -49.79 -16.24 27.64
N GLU A 158 -50.92 -15.66 27.23
CA GLU A 158 -51.33 -15.61 25.83
C GLU A 158 -50.34 -14.81 24.96
N LYS A 159 -49.85 -13.67 25.46
CA LYS A 159 -48.80 -12.87 24.82
C LYS A 159 -47.53 -13.71 24.59
N TYR A 160 -47.00 -14.38 25.61
CA TYR A 160 -45.76 -15.14 25.47
C TYR A 160 -45.94 -16.43 24.67
N GLN A 161 -47.09 -17.12 24.75
CA GLN A 161 -47.40 -18.24 23.86
C GLN A 161 -47.41 -17.80 22.40
N LYS A 162 -48.03 -16.65 22.09
CA LYS A 162 -48.00 -16.10 20.73
C LYS A 162 -46.57 -15.78 20.27
N ILE A 163 -45.73 -15.21 21.14
CA ILE A 163 -44.31 -14.96 20.84
C ILE A 163 -43.57 -16.27 20.52
N ILE A 164 -43.85 -17.36 21.23
CA ILE A 164 -43.31 -18.70 20.90
C ILE A 164 -43.81 -19.15 19.53
N ASP A 165 -45.13 -19.13 19.29
CA ASP A 165 -45.73 -19.62 18.05
C ASP A 165 -45.21 -18.86 16.82
N ASP A 166 -45.13 -17.52 16.92
CA ASP A 166 -44.54 -16.63 15.91
C ASP A 166 -43.04 -16.93 15.69
N ASN A 167 -42.27 -17.19 16.76
CA ASN A 167 -40.87 -17.60 16.67
C ASN A 167 -40.69 -18.99 16.02
N VAL A 168 -41.54 -19.97 16.38
CA VAL A 168 -41.51 -21.33 15.86
C VAL A 168 -41.76 -21.34 14.36
N GLU A 169 -42.69 -20.53 13.89
CA GLU A 169 -42.96 -20.37 12.46
C GLU A 169 -41.83 -19.61 11.75
N TRP A 170 -41.34 -18.51 12.33
CA TRP A 170 -40.17 -17.79 11.81
C TRP A 170 -38.93 -18.70 11.69
N ARG A 171 -38.68 -19.57 12.68
CA ARG A 171 -37.57 -20.54 12.68
C ARG A 171 -37.65 -21.49 11.50
N LYS A 172 -38.83 -22.08 11.25
CA LYS A 172 -39.08 -22.98 10.10
C LYS A 172 -38.77 -22.28 8.78
N GLN A 173 -39.20 -21.03 8.63
CA GLN A 173 -39.02 -20.25 7.39
C GLN A 173 -37.55 -19.95 7.07
N HIS A 174 -36.70 -19.81 8.09
CA HIS A 174 -35.26 -19.50 7.93
C HIS A 174 -34.34 -20.72 8.10
N GLY A 175 -34.89 -21.94 8.17
CA GLY A 175 -34.11 -23.18 8.30
C GLY A 175 -33.45 -23.36 9.68
N ILE A 176 -34.02 -22.76 10.73
CA ILE A 176 -33.58 -22.88 12.13
C ILE A 176 -34.46 -23.89 12.87
N ASN A 177 -33.91 -24.62 13.85
CA ASN A 177 -34.64 -25.69 14.55
C ASN A 177 -35.85 -25.14 15.32
N PRO A 178 -37.07 -25.63 15.03
CA PRO A 178 -38.29 -25.23 15.73
C PRO A 178 -38.29 -25.50 17.23
N SER A 179 -37.53 -26.50 17.70
CA SER A 179 -37.47 -26.92 19.11
C SER A 179 -36.54 -26.10 20.01
N ALA A 180 -35.81 -25.13 19.47
CA ALA A 180 -34.77 -24.39 20.19
C ALA A 180 -33.66 -25.29 20.80
N GLN A 181 -33.32 -26.37 20.12
CA GLN A 181 -32.26 -27.32 20.49
C GLN A 181 -31.34 -27.58 19.28
N SER A 182 -30.05 -27.82 19.53
CA SER A 182 -29.14 -28.42 18.55
C SER A 182 -29.39 -29.94 18.45
N THR A 183 -28.91 -30.55 17.36
CA THR A 183 -28.86 -32.02 17.21
C THR A 183 -27.42 -32.50 17.39
N PRO A 184 -27.19 -33.79 17.76
CA PRO A 184 -25.84 -34.35 17.82
C PRO A 184 -24.99 -34.10 16.55
N ASP A 185 -25.56 -34.23 15.35
CA ASP A 185 -24.84 -33.94 14.08
C ASP A 185 -24.35 -32.47 13.97
N GLN A 186 -25.01 -31.54 14.67
CA GLN A 186 -24.68 -30.11 14.70
C GLN A 186 -23.65 -29.79 15.78
N ASP A 187 -23.73 -30.46 16.93
CA ASP A 187 -22.75 -30.36 18.02
C ASP A 187 -21.40 -30.96 17.56
N ASP A 188 -21.41 -32.18 17.00
CA ASP A 188 -20.23 -32.82 16.39
C ASP A 188 -19.57 -31.95 15.31
N LEU A 189 -20.39 -31.29 14.47
CA LEU A 189 -19.93 -30.37 13.42
C LEU A 189 -19.33 -29.09 14.03
N HIS A 190 -19.92 -28.60 15.11
CA HIS A 190 -19.43 -27.42 15.82
C HIS A 190 -18.04 -27.67 16.42
N ASP A 191 -17.87 -28.77 17.14
CA ASP A 191 -16.60 -29.15 17.77
C ASP A 191 -15.52 -29.42 16.72
N GLN A 192 -15.86 -30.10 15.62
CA GLN A 192 -14.94 -30.30 14.50
C GLN A 192 -14.48 -28.98 13.86
N LEU A 193 -15.41 -28.06 13.58
CA LEU A 193 -15.06 -26.75 13.00
C LEU A 193 -14.30 -25.89 13.99
N TYR A 194 -14.59 -25.99 15.29
CA TYR A 194 -13.88 -25.28 16.33
C TYR A 194 -12.43 -25.75 16.47
N ALA A 195 -12.22 -27.06 16.59
CA ALA A 195 -10.88 -27.66 16.60
C ALA A 195 -10.08 -27.32 15.31
N MET A 196 -10.76 -27.27 14.15
CA MET A 196 -10.14 -26.84 12.90
C MET A 196 -9.68 -25.38 12.90
N VAL A 197 -10.53 -24.44 13.36
CA VAL A 197 -10.14 -23.01 13.40
C VAL A 197 -9.12 -22.72 14.48
N LEU A 198 -9.18 -23.42 15.61
CA LEU A 198 -8.20 -23.34 16.68
C LEU A 198 -6.83 -23.85 16.22
N LYS A 199 -6.80 -24.97 15.48
CA LYS A 199 -5.58 -25.46 14.83
C LYS A 199 -5.02 -24.51 13.77
N ASP A 200 -5.89 -23.84 13.00
CA ASP A 200 -5.48 -22.81 12.04
C ASP A 200 -4.95 -21.52 12.73
N ILE A 201 -5.40 -21.20 13.96
CA ILE A 201 -4.86 -20.11 14.81
C ILE A 201 -3.49 -20.49 15.39
N VAL A 202 -3.34 -21.73 15.88
CA VAL A 202 -2.09 -22.25 16.46
C VAL A 202 -1.02 -22.49 15.39
N GLY A 203 -1.44 -22.89 14.18
CA GLY A 203 -0.59 -23.10 13.01
C GLY A 203 0.45 -24.19 13.21
N ASP A 204 1.73 -23.80 13.27
CA ASP A 204 2.86 -24.72 13.49
C ASP A 204 3.20 -24.96 14.97
N GLY A 205 2.42 -24.39 15.90
CA GLY A 205 2.62 -24.54 17.34
C GLY A 205 3.78 -23.73 17.92
N SER A 206 4.49 -22.93 17.11
CA SER A 206 5.53 -22.04 17.63
C SER A 206 4.91 -20.78 18.25
N THR A 207 5.53 -20.25 19.32
CA THR A 207 5.13 -19.02 20.01
C THR A 207 4.80 -17.87 19.06
N LYS A 208 5.59 -17.73 17.98
CA LYS A 208 5.37 -16.70 16.97
C LYS A 208 4.08 -16.92 16.17
N THR A 209 3.85 -18.14 15.66
CA THR A 209 2.68 -18.43 14.83
C THR A 209 1.39 -18.29 15.62
N ILE A 210 1.37 -18.79 16.87
CA ILE A 210 0.23 -18.63 17.76
C ILE A 210 -0.06 -17.14 18.01
N LEU A 211 0.96 -16.32 18.28
CA LEU A 211 0.77 -14.87 18.44
C LEU A 211 0.27 -14.18 17.16
N GLU A 212 0.75 -14.57 15.97
CA GLU A 212 0.23 -14.05 14.69
C GLU A 212 -1.21 -14.51 14.40
N GLY A 213 -1.60 -15.70 14.84
CA GLY A 213 -2.98 -16.19 14.81
C GLY A 213 -3.88 -15.41 15.75
N LEU A 214 -3.47 -15.24 17.01
CA LEU A 214 -4.22 -14.47 18.00
C LEU A 214 -4.37 -12.99 17.62
N LYS A 215 -3.39 -12.39 16.93
CA LYS A 215 -3.51 -11.04 16.34
C LYS A 215 -4.69 -10.91 15.36
N LYS A 216 -5.13 -12.01 14.73
CA LYS A 216 -6.25 -11.96 13.77
C LYS A 216 -7.59 -11.62 14.43
N PHE A 217 -7.76 -11.91 15.72
CA PHE A 217 -8.91 -11.41 16.48
C PHE A 217 -9.03 -9.88 16.42
N SER A 218 -7.91 -9.14 16.48
CA SER A 218 -7.92 -7.67 16.34
C SER A 218 -8.30 -7.23 14.93
N VAL A 219 -7.79 -7.92 13.89
CA VAL A 219 -8.13 -7.63 12.48
C VAL A 219 -9.62 -7.80 12.21
N ILE A 220 -10.21 -8.87 12.78
CA ILE A 220 -11.64 -9.16 12.68
C ILE A 220 -12.47 -8.18 13.52
N ASN A 221 -11.99 -7.74 14.69
CA ASN A 221 -12.73 -6.79 15.53
C ASN A 221 -13.07 -5.51 14.79
N GLY A 222 -12.10 -4.85 14.13
CA GLY A 222 -12.42 -3.62 13.39
C GLY A 222 -12.97 -3.84 11.99
N TRP A 223 -12.96 -5.05 11.46
CA TRP A 223 -13.89 -5.40 10.37
C TRP A 223 -15.34 -5.32 10.87
N ILE A 224 -15.61 -5.80 12.08
CA ILE A 224 -16.91 -5.67 12.75
C ILE A 224 -17.19 -4.21 13.16
N ASP A 225 -16.22 -3.46 13.70
CA ASP A 225 -16.41 -2.03 13.97
C ASP A 225 -16.73 -1.25 12.68
N SER A 226 -16.15 -1.66 11.53
CA SER A 226 -16.46 -1.07 10.24
C SER A 226 -17.89 -1.39 9.78
N LYS A 227 -18.36 -2.63 9.94
CA LYS A 227 -19.77 -3.00 9.72
C LYS A 227 -20.70 -2.22 10.65
N SER A 228 -20.37 -2.12 11.94
CA SER A 228 -21.10 -1.31 12.93
C SER A 228 -21.17 0.17 12.55
N LYS A 229 -20.10 0.72 11.95
CA LYS A 229 -20.06 2.08 11.39
C LYS A 229 -20.98 2.22 10.17
N GLU A 230 -21.04 1.24 9.27
CA GLU A 230 -21.98 1.23 8.14
C GLU A 230 -23.44 1.16 8.63
N GLU A 231 -23.74 0.27 9.59
CA GLU A 231 -25.06 0.19 10.24
C GLU A 231 -25.44 1.52 10.91
N TYR A 232 -24.54 2.11 11.69
CA TYR A 232 -24.73 3.41 12.34
C TYR A 232 -25.01 4.53 11.34
N LEU A 233 -24.22 4.64 10.27
CA LEU A 233 -24.44 5.64 9.23
C LEU A 233 -25.78 5.41 8.50
N GLY A 234 -26.18 4.16 8.31
CA GLY A 234 -27.52 3.78 7.82
C GLY A 234 -28.63 4.31 8.73
N ARG A 235 -28.56 4.05 10.04
CA ARG A 235 -29.54 4.56 11.03
C ARG A 235 -29.54 6.07 11.12
N LEU A 236 -28.36 6.70 11.13
CA LEU A 236 -28.20 8.15 11.16
C LEU A 236 -28.88 8.81 9.96
N ASN A 237 -28.79 8.21 8.77
CA ASN A 237 -29.43 8.70 7.54
C ASN A 237 -30.95 8.42 7.47
N GLN A 238 -31.47 7.48 8.26
CA GLN A 238 -32.92 7.23 8.39
C GLN A 238 -33.62 8.24 9.33
N ILE A 239 -32.89 8.86 10.26
CA ILE A 239 -33.42 9.86 11.20
C ILE A 239 -33.25 11.27 10.62
N ASP A 240 -34.27 12.13 10.81
CA ASP A 240 -34.26 13.51 10.28
C ASP A 240 -32.97 14.24 10.66
N LYS A 241 -32.31 14.83 9.66
CA LYS A 241 -31.11 15.64 9.79
C LYS A 241 -31.27 16.82 10.75
N ASN A 242 -32.50 17.27 11.02
CA ASN A 242 -32.82 18.38 11.91
C ASN A 242 -33.19 17.91 13.34
N ASP A 243 -33.27 16.61 13.62
CA ASP A 243 -33.59 16.09 14.95
C ASP A 243 -32.40 16.36 15.91
N PRO A 244 -32.58 17.13 17.01
CA PRO A 244 -31.50 17.43 17.95
C PRO A 244 -30.98 16.19 18.72
N LEU A 245 -31.69 15.06 18.63
CA LEU A 245 -31.30 13.77 19.19
C LEU A 245 -30.77 12.78 18.15
N ARG A 246 -30.66 13.17 16.87
CA ARG A 246 -30.35 12.29 15.72
C ARG A 246 -29.19 11.31 15.98
N GLU A 247 -28.05 11.80 16.47
CA GLU A 247 -26.87 10.97 16.75
C GLU A 247 -27.12 9.97 17.90
N ARG A 248 -27.75 10.42 19.00
CA ARG A 248 -28.08 9.53 20.13
C ARG A 248 -29.11 8.46 19.75
N LYS A 249 -30.12 8.83 18.95
CA LYS A 249 -31.10 7.89 18.40
C LYS A 249 -30.43 6.85 17.50
N ALA A 250 -29.53 7.27 16.61
CA ALA A 250 -28.77 6.35 15.77
C ALA A 250 -27.87 5.41 16.59
N GLN A 251 -27.13 5.93 17.57
CA GLN A 251 -26.31 5.13 18.50
C GLN A 251 -27.16 4.08 19.24
N TYR A 252 -28.31 4.48 19.80
CA TYR A 252 -29.22 3.59 20.49
C TYR A 252 -29.73 2.47 19.58
N LEU A 253 -30.23 2.81 18.38
CA LEU A 253 -30.73 1.82 17.42
C LEU A 253 -29.64 0.86 16.91
N THR A 254 -28.37 1.28 16.81
CA THR A 254 -27.26 0.40 16.45
C THR A 254 -26.85 -0.51 17.61
N ARG A 255 -26.71 0.02 18.83
CA ARG A 255 -26.31 -0.76 20.03
C ARG A 255 -27.37 -1.79 20.44
N TYR A 256 -28.64 -1.43 20.40
CA TYR A 256 -29.74 -2.28 20.83
C TYR A 256 -30.34 -3.15 19.72
N ALA A 257 -29.88 -3.04 18.47
CA ALA A 257 -30.15 -4.03 17.43
C ALA A 257 -29.33 -5.32 17.67
N VAL A 258 -29.56 -6.01 18.79
CA VAL A 258 -28.76 -7.17 19.26
C VAL A 258 -28.61 -8.24 18.18
N ASN A 259 -29.62 -8.43 17.33
CA ASN A 259 -29.62 -9.40 16.23
C ASN A 259 -29.13 -8.82 14.88
N SER A 260 -28.46 -7.66 14.85
CA SER A 260 -27.76 -7.20 13.63
C SER A 260 -26.50 -8.01 13.37
N GLU A 261 -26.04 -8.01 12.12
CA GLU A 261 -24.87 -8.80 11.70
C GLU A 261 -23.64 -8.42 12.53
N ALA A 262 -23.38 -7.13 12.70
CA ALA A 262 -22.20 -6.67 13.43
C ALA A 262 -22.26 -7.03 14.93
N ASN A 263 -23.41 -6.87 15.59
CA ASN A 263 -23.57 -7.21 17.01
C ASN A 263 -23.46 -8.73 17.26
N GLN A 264 -24.02 -9.56 16.37
CA GLN A 264 -23.88 -11.02 16.46
C GLN A 264 -22.43 -11.47 16.23
N LEU A 265 -21.74 -10.90 15.23
CA LEU A 265 -20.32 -11.15 15.01
C LEU A 265 -19.46 -10.72 16.21
N GLN A 266 -19.74 -9.57 16.84
CA GLN A 266 -18.99 -9.13 18.02
C GLN A 266 -19.18 -10.06 19.22
N ALA A 267 -20.42 -10.52 19.46
CA ALA A 267 -20.72 -11.46 20.54
C ALA A 267 -19.94 -12.78 20.35
N VAL A 268 -19.99 -13.36 19.14
CA VAL A 268 -19.26 -14.59 18.83
C VAL A 268 -17.74 -14.37 18.81
N LEU A 269 -17.24 -13.20 18.40
CA LEU A 269 -15.82 -12.88 18.48
C LEU A 269 -15.32 -12.94 19.93
N ASN A 270 -16.08 -12.37 20.86
CA ASN A 270 -15.72 -12.34 22.28
C ASN A 270 -15.70 -13.75 22.87
N THR A 271 -16.71 -14.58 22.58
CA THR A 271 -16.75 -15.99 23.00
C THR A 271 -15.60 -16.79 22.41
N MET A 272 -15.43 -16.74 21.07
CA MET A 272 -14.38 -17.46 20.35
C MET A 272 -12.98 -17.06 20.83
N ARG A 273 -12.76 -15.77 21.11
CA ARG A 273 -11.51 -15.25 21.68
C ARG A 273 -11.27 -15.84 23.06
N PHE A 274 -12.26 -15.81 23.95
CA PHE A 274 -12.13 -16.33 25.30
C PHE A 274 -11.84 -17.83 25.31
N SER A 275 -12.64 -18.63 24.59
CA SER A 275 -12.45 -20.08 24.48
C SER A 275 -11.09 -20.42 23.86
N ALA A 276 -10.70 -19.79 22.75
CA ALA A 276 -9.43 -20.10 22.10
C ALA A 276 -8.22 -19.78 22.98
N ILE A 277 -8.30 -18.72 23.81
CA ILE A 277 -7.26 -18.42 24.80
C ILE A 277 -7.30 -19.44 25.94
N GLY A 278 -8.48 -19.84 26.41
CA GLY A 278 -8.66 -20.88 27.43
C GLY A 278 -8.00 -22.19 27.01
N ASP A 279 -8.35 -22.72 25.85
CA ASP A 279 -7.82 -23.98 25.32
C ASP A 279 -6.31 -23.91 25.08
N ILE A 280 -5.81 -22.80 24.50
CA ILE A 280 -4.37 -22.57 24.38
C ILE A 280 -3.71 -22.52 25.76
N THR A 281 -4.36 -21.91 26.77
CA THR A 281 -3.82 -21.79 28.14
C THR A 281 -3.77 -23.13 28.88
N ASN A 282 -4.77 -23.99 28.65
CA ASN A 282 -4.94 -25.23 29.41
C ASN A 282 -4.33 -26.47 28.72
N CYS A 283 -3.88 -26.38 27.46
CA CYS A 283 -3.39 -27.54 26.68
C CYS A 283 -2.11 -28.22 27.19
N ALA A 284 -1.49 -27.73 28.26
CA ALA A 284 -0.44 -28.44 28.99
C ALA A 284 -0.97 -29.52 29.95
N ASP A 285 -2.21 -29.35 30.43
CA ASP A 285 -2.92 -30.24 31.36
C ASP A 285 -4.06 -31.01 30.68
N ASP A 286 -4.83 -30.33 29.82
CA ASP A 286 -5.96 -30.90 29.06
C ASP A 286 -5.83 -30.57 27.57
N ASP A 287 -5.34 -31.54 26.79
CA ASP A 287 -5.05 -31.38 25.36
C ASP A 287 -6.19 -31.90 24.45
N GLN A 288 -7.45 -31.65 24.84
CA GLN A 288 -8.67 -32.11 24.13
C GLN A 288 -8.67 -31.86 22.61
N HIS A 289 -7.98 -30.81 22.14
CA HIS A 289 -7.90 -30.42 20.74
C HIS A 289 -6.53 -30.67 20.06
N GLY A 290 -5.57 -31.32 20.75
CA GLY A 290 -4.24 -31.63 20.21
C GLY A 290 -3.36 -30.39 19.95
N ILE A 291 -3.60 -29.32 20.70
CA ILE A 291 -2.86 -28.05 20.68
C ILE A 291 -1.49 -28.25 21.33
N GLY A 292 -1.45 -28.84 22.53
CA GLY A 292 -0.22 -29.12 23.28
C GLY A 292 0.69 -30.07 22.51
N GLU A 293 0.12 -31.07 21.83
CA GLU A 293 0.84 -31.93 20.89
C GLU A 293 1.35 -31.16 19.66
N THR A 294 0.56 -30.25 19.09
CA THR A 294 1.02 -29.39 17.98
C THR A 294 2.16 -28.46 18.42
N ILE A 295 2.06 -27.86 19.60
CA ILE A 295 3.12 -27.04 20.22
C ILE A 295 4.37 -27.88 20.45
N PHE A 296 4.26 -29.06 21.06
CA PHE A 296 5.40 -29.92 21.33
C PHE A 296 6.10 -30.38 20.03
N ASN A 297 5.35 -30.72 18.98
CA ASN A 297 5.94 -31.09 17.70
C ASN A 297 6.75 -29.95 17.05
N SER A 298 6.44 -28.67 17.34
CA SER A 298 7.22 -27.49 16.88
C SER A 298 8.66 -27.45 17.43
N LEU A 299 8.91 -28.10 18.58
CA LEU A 299 10.22 -28.23 19.20
C LEU A 299 11.16 -29.08 18.34
N HIS A 300 10.61 -30.09 17.64
CA HIS A 300 11.35 -31.19 17.00
C HIS A 300 12.32 -31.85 17.99
N PHE A 301 11.80 -32.25 19.14
CA PHE A 301 12.60 -32.80 20.24
C PHE A 301 13.40 -34.04 19.81
N ASN A 302 14.62 -34.14 20.34
CA ASN A 302 15.41 -35.36 20.35
C ASN A 302 16.36 -35.34 21.56
N LYS A 303 16.82 -36.52 22.00
CA LYS A 303 17.64 -36.66 23.22
C LYS A 303 19.00 -35.93 23.18
N GLN A 304 19.47 -35.50 22.01
CA GLN A 304 20.71 -34.73 21.85
C GLN A 304 20.46 -33.21 21.79
N MET A 305 19.23 -32.75 22.02
CA MET A 305 18.90 -31.33 22.08
C MET A 305 19.55 -30.67 23.30
N LYS A 306 20.35 -29.63 23.05
CA LYS A 306 20.90 -28.76 24.09
C LYS A 306 19.86 -27.78 24.63
N MET A 307 20.02 -27.38 25.89
CA MET A 307 19.13 -26.40 26.53
C MET A 307 19.10 -25.06 25.79
N SER A 308 20.24 -24.61 25.25
CA SER A 308 20.29 -23.42 24.37
C SER A 308 19.37 -23.52 23.15
N VAL A 309 19.15 -24.70 22.57
CA VAL A 309 18.22 -24.91 21.45
C VAL A 309 16.77 -24.88 21.92
N PHE A 310 16.49 -25.55 23.05
CA PHE A 310 15.16 -25.58 23.69
C PHE A 310 14.66 -24.17 24.02
N LEU A 311 15.46 -23.37 24.73
CA LEU A 311 15.10 -21.99 25.11
C LEU A 311 14.98 -21.05 23.89
N ASN A 312 15.77 -21.28 22.84
CA ASN A 312 15.62 -20.56 21.56
C ASN A 312 14.31 -20.91 20.83
N ARG A 313 13.79 -22.14 20.97
CA ARG A 313 12.52 -22.58 20.36
C ARG A 313 11.30 -21.98 21.05
N ILE A 314 11.34 -21.87 22.38
CA ILE A 314 10.34 -21.14 23.19
C ILE A 314 10.31 -19.64 22.79
N GLY A 315 11.47 -19.08 22.42
CA GLY A 315 11.62 -17.69 21.99
C GLY A 315 12.27 -16.77 23.03
N PHE A 316 12.87 -17.32 24.09
CA PHE A 316 13.45 -16.56 25.18
C PHE A 316 14.61 -15.64 24.77
N ASN A 317 14.61 -14.44 25.32
CA ASN A 317 15.72 -13.49 25.35
C ASN A 317 16.83 -13.95 26.32
N SER A 318 17.93 -13.17 26.41
CA SER A 318 19.11 -13.54 27.20
C SER A 318 18.87 -13.64 28.70
N GLU A 319 18.01 -12.78 29.27
CA GLU A 319 17.70 -12.79 30.71
C GLU A 319 16.65 -13.87 31.04
N GLU A 320 15.64 -14.07 30.18
CA GLU A 320 14.68 -15.19 30.31
C GLU A 320 15.41 -16.55 30.31
N LYS A 321 16.38 -16.74 29.40
CA LYS A 321 17.29 -17.90 29.40
C LYS A 321 18.01 -18.05 30.72
N LYS A 322 18.66 -16.99 31.20
CA LYS A 322 19.43 -17.00 32.45
C LYS A 322 18.56 -17.32 33.67
N HIS A 323 17.33 -16.81 33.73
CA HIS A 323 16.36 -17.14 34.76
C HIS A 323 16.00 -18.64 34.73
N PHE A 324 15.61 -19.16 33.56
CA PHE A 324 15.25 -20.58 33.41
C PHE A 324 16.42 -21.53 33.74
N LEU A 325 17.63 -21.21 33.24
CA LEU A 325 18.85 -21.98 33.54
C LEU A 325 19.17 -21.97 35.05
N THR A 326 18.88 -20.88 35.75
CA THR A 326 19.04 -20.79 37.22
C THR A 326 18.00 -21.62 37.96
N MET A 327 16.75 -21.63 37.48
CA MET A 327 15.64 -22.40 38.06
C MET A 327 15.90 -23.91 37.99
N TYR A 328 16.32 -24.41 36.83
CA TYR A 328 16.60 -25.85 36.58
C TYR A 328 18.05 -26.27 36.89
N ASP A 329 18.86 -25.40 37.49
CA ASP A 329 20.23 -25.69 37.93
C ASP A 329 21.09 -26.27 36.77
N CYS A 330 21.03 -25.63 35.60
CA CYS A 330 21.57 -26.16 34.35
C CYS A 330 22.30 -25.13 33.48
N SER A 331 23.03 -25.60 32.47
CA SER A 331 23.79 -24.78 31.53
C SER A 331 23.20 -24.79 30.11
N ASN A 332 23.58 -23.81 29.28
CA ASN A 332 23.22 -23.75 27.86
C ASN A 332 23.67 -24.98 27.04
N ASP A 333 24.69 -25.69 27.50
CA ASP A 333 25.29 -26.84 26.84
C ASP A 333 24.76 -28.19 27.33
N ASP A 334 24.01 -28.20 28.44
CA ASP A 334 23.40 -29.41 29.00
C ASP A 334 22.34 -29.97 28.04
N LEU A 335 22.19 -31.29 28.02
CA LEU A 335 21.13 -31.95 27.25
C LEU A 335 19.79 -31.83 27.98
N VAL A 336 18.75 -31.44 27.26
CA VAL A 336 17.38 -31.29 27.80
C VAL A 336 16.95 -32.58 28.51
N TYR A 337 17.17 -33.74 27.88
CA TYR A 337 16.82 -35.05 28.44
C TYR A 337 17.47 -35.31 29.81
N ASP A 338 18.74 -34.94 29.99
CA ASP A 338 19.47 -35.17 31.23
C ASP A 338 19.08 -34.17 32.33
N VAL A 339 18.73 -32.93 31.97
CA VAL A 339 18.21 -31.92 32.90
C VAL A 339 16.89 -32.39 33.50
N PHE A 340 15.92 -32.76 32.67
CA PHE A 340 14.61 -33.23 33.13
C PHE A 340 14.68 -34.59 33.83
N LYS A 341 15.57 -35.49 33.42
CA LYS A 341 15.85 -36.73 34.19
C LYS A 341 16.34 -36.42 35.61
N ARG A 342 17.28 -35.48 35.74
CA ARG A 342 17.82 -35.07 37.05
C ARG A 342 16.78 -34.36 37.92
N ASP A 343 15.86 -33.64 37.30
CA ASP A 343 14.76 -32.93 37.98
C ASP A 343 13.78 -33.91 38.62
N LEU A 344 13.25 -34.86 37.83
CA LEU A 344 12.39 -35.95 38.33
C LEU A 344 13.08 -36.79 39.43
N GLN A 345 14.40 -36.92 39.38
CA GLN A 345 15.20 -37.56 40.43
C GLN A 345 15.33 -36.73 41.71
N LYS A 346 15.31 -35.39 41.64
CA LYS A 346 15.22 -34.51 42.81
C LYS A 346 13.82 -34.61 43.46
N ASP A 347 12.78 -34.74 42.65
CA ASP A 347 11.36 -34.83 43.09
C ASP A 347 10.93 -36.22 43.58
N GLY A 348 11.87 -37.14 43.77
CA GLY A 348 11.63 -38.42 44.42
C GLY A 348 11.34 -39.60 43.51
N ASN A 349 11.48 -39.45 42.18
CA ASN A 349 11.49 -40.58 41.25
C ASN A 349 12.94 -40.97 40.89
N PRO A 350 13.58 -41.92 41.61
CA PRO A 350 15.03 -42.17 41.48
C PRO A 350 15.46 -42.78 40.13
N ASP A 351 14.55 -43.43 39.41
CA ASP A 351 14.82 -43.98 38.07
C ASP A 351 13.62 -43.71 37.14
N PRO A 352 13.45 -42.46 36.66
CA PRO A 352 12.30 -42.08 35.86
C PRO A 352 12.37 -42.75 34.50
N SER A 353 11.23 -43.24 34.02
CA SER A 353 11.13 -43.89 32.72
C SER A 353 11.34 -42.88 31.59
N GLU A 354 11.62 -43.39 30.38
CA GLU A 354 11.70 -42.51 29.20
C GLU A 354 10.38 -41.77 28.94
N GLU A 355 9.24 -42.40 29.23
CA GLU A 355 7.93 -41.77 29.09
C GLU A 355 7.72 -40.65 30.12
N ASP A 356 8.12 -40.85 31.38
CA ASP A 356 8.05 -39.80 32.41
C ASP A 356 8.89 -38.57 32.02
N ILE A 357 10.11 -38.81 31.51
CA ILE A 357 11.02 -37.75 31.07
C ILE A 357 10.43 -37.00 29.86
N LEU A 358 9.91 -37.72 28.87
CA LEU A 358 9.28 -37.11 27.70
C LEU A 358 8.01 -36.33 28.07
N ARG A 359 7.21 -36.84 29.01
CA ARG A 359 6.00 -36.16 29.52
C ARG A 359 6.36 -34.88 30.25
N GLY A 360 7.38 -34.89 31.12
CA GLY A 360 7.90 -33.70 31.78
C GLY A 360 8.42 -32.65 30.80
N ILE A 361 9.21 -33.07 29.80
CA ILE A 361 9.70 -32.16 28.74
C ILE A 361 8.54 -31.58 27.91
N LYS A 362 7.53 -32.40 27.54
CA LYS A 362 6.34 -31.93 26.81
C LYS A 362 5.58 -30.90 27.65
N HIS A 363 5.18 -31.25 28.86
CA HIS A 363 4.40 -30.40 29.74
C HIS A 363 5.10 -29.06 29.97
N THR A 364 6.36 -29.05 30.44
CA THR A 364 7.10 -27.80 30.66
C THR A 364 7.31 -26.99 29.39
N TYR A 365 7.58 -27.61 28.23
CA TYR A 365 7.72 -26.85 26.98
C TYR A 365 6.39 -26.19 26.57
N VAL A 366 5.30 -26.96 26.58
CA VAL A 366 3.96 -26.46 26.22
C VAL A 366 3.55 -25.36 27.18
N GLU A 367 3.55 -25.62 28.49
CA GLU A 367 3.24 -24.66 29.54
C GLU A 367 4.08 -23.38 29.41
N THR A 368 5.39 -23.50 29.15
CA THR A 368 6.26 -22.32 29.02
C THR A 368 5.92 -21.49 27.77
N VAL A 369 5.71 -22.14 26.62
CA VAL A 369 5.29 -21.47 25.35
C VAL A 369 3.94 -20.79 25.54
N VAL A 370 2.97 -21.53 26.07
CA VAL A 370 1.62 -21.06 26.36
C VAL A 370 1.64 -19.85 27.28
N ASN A 371 2.41 -19.90 28.38
CA ASN A 371 2.59 -18.75 29.26
C ASN A 371 3.24 -17.55 28.55
N VAL A 372 4.15 -17.75 27.57
CA VAL A 372 4.71 -16.62 26.76
C VAL A 372 3.64 -16.03 25.85
N VAL A 373 2.85 -16.88 25.19
CA VAL A 373 1.73 -16.45 24.33
C VAL A 373 0.70 -15.68 25.14
N ASN A 374 0.22 -16.24 26.24
CA ASN A 374 -0.80 -15.65 27.10
C ASN A 374 -0.34 -14.30 27.69
N PHE A 375 0.92 -14.24 28.15
CA PHE A 375 1.55 -12.99 28.58
C PHE A 375 1.57 -11.93 27.46
N ALA A 376 2.12 -12.27 26.29
CA ALA A 376 2.30 -11.34 25.19
C ALA A 376 0.97 -10.94 24.51
N TYR A 377 -0.09 -11.73 24.67
CA TYR A 377 -1.42 -11.44 24.15
C TYR A 377 -2.26 -10.59 25.11
N ASN A 378 -2.41 -11.00 26.37
CA ASN A 378 -3.23 -10.27 27.34
C ASN A 378 -2.61 -8.93 27.70
N GLY A 379 -1.28 -8.88 27.77
CA GLY A 379 -0.58 -7.65 28.10
C GLY A 379 -1.00 -7.12 29.48
N ASP A 380 -0.97 -7.96 30.51
CA ASP A 380 -1.06 -7.47 31.89
C ASP A 380 0.37 -7.27 32.45
N PRO A 381 0.76 -6.02 32.79
CA PRO A 381 2.04 -5.75 33.43
C PRO A 381 2.22 -6.46 34.78
N ASN A 382 1.15 -6.84 35.46
CA ASN A 382 1.25 -7.62 36.70
C ASN A 382 1.72 -9.05 36.42
N TYR A 383 1.21 -9.67 35.35
CA TYR A 383 1.61 -11.02 34.91
C TYR A 383 3.08 -11.08 34.48
N LEU A 384 3.59 -9.99 33.89
CA LEU A 384 5.03 -9.80 33.62
C LEU A 384 5.84 -9.91 34.92
N PHE A 385 5.42 -9.19 35.96
CA PHE A 385 6.11 -9.20 37.25
C PHE A 385 6.01 -10.58 37.92
N ASP A 386 4.82 -11.16 37.99
CA ASP A 386 4.58 -12.46 38.63
C ASP A 386 5.40 -13.60 38.02
N ARG A 387 5.60 -13.60 36.69
CA ARG A 387 6.38 -14.65 36.02
C ARG A 387 7.86 -14.62 36.33
N TYR A 388 8.47 -13.42 36.39
CA TYR A 388 9.93 -13.28 36.50
C TYR A 388 10.41 -12.94 37.91
N TYR A 389 9.50 -12.52 38.80
CA TYR A 389 9.85 -12.19 40.17
C TYR A 389 10.29 -13.44 40.94
N ASN A 390 11.40 -13.28 41.66
CA ASN A 390 11.75 -14.11 42.79
C ASN A 390 12.50 -13.27 43.83
N ASP A 391 12.67 -13.79 45.03
CA ASP A 391 13.34 -13.09 46.14
C ASP A 391 14.83 -12.75 45.89
N ASN A 392 15.40 -13.15 44.75
CA ASN A 392 16.76 -12.81 44.30
C ASN A 392 16.79 -11.89 43.06
N MET A 393 15.63 -11.42 42.59
CA MET A 393 15.52 -10.51 41.45
C MET A 393 16.23 -9.17 41.73
N THR A 394 17.07 -8.72 40.80
CA THR A 394 17.81 -7.45 40.91
C THR A 394 17.14 -6.31 40.14
N ILE A 395 17.47 -5.07 40.50
CA ILE A 395 16.98 -3.87 39.79
C ILE A 395 17.38 -3.86 38.31
N SER A 396 18.54 -4.37 37.93
CA SER A 396 18.92 -4.57 36.53
C SER A 396 17.94 -5.47 35.77
N HIS A 397 17.59 -6.62 36.36
CA HIS A 397 16.62 -7.55 35.78
C HIS A 397 15.23 -6.89 35.66
N TYR A 398 14.81 -6.14 36.69
CA TYR A 398 13.56 -5.39 36.71
C TYR A 398 13.46 -4.32 35.61
N MET A 399 14.50 -3.50 35.42
CA MET A 399 14.52 -2.50 34.34
C MET A 399 14.56 -3.14 32.94
N SER A 400 15.23 -4.28 32.79
CA SER A 400 15.23 -5.04 31.53
C SER A 400 13.84 -5.59 31.19
N ILE A 401 13.08 -6.02 32.20
CA ILE A 401 11.70 -6.48 32.07
C ILE A 401 10.76 -5.35 31.66
N LEU A 402 10.96 -4.16 32.23
CA LEU A 402 10.27 -2.94 31.79
C LEU A 402 10.81 -2.38 30.45
N ASN A 403 11.70 -3.10 29.75
CA ASN A 403 12.28 -2.73 28.46
C ASN A 403 12.92 -1.32 28.43
N TYR A 404 13.52 -0.89 29.54
CA TYR A 404 14.18 0.41 29.64
C TYR A 404 15.41 0.47 28.73
N ASN A 405 15.54 1.52 27.92
CA ASN A 405 16.78 1.79 27.20
C ASN A 405 17.89 2.29 28.15
N ALA A 406 19.15 2.33 27.68
CA ALA A 406 20.31 2.63 28.53
C ALA A 406 20.23 3.99 29.26
N GLU A 407 19.63 5.02 28.65
CA GLU A 407 19.45 6.32 29.31
C GLU A 407 18.28 6.29 30.31
N GLU A 408 17.21 5.53 30.04
CA GLU A 408 16.13 5.31 31.01
C GLU A 408 16.60 4.52 32.24
N GLN A 409 17.44 3.50 32.05
CA GLN A 409 18.06 2.75 33.17
C GLN A 409 18.88 3.68 34.05
N LYS A 410 19.79 4.46 33.43
CA LYS A 410 20.63 5.43 34.12
C LYS A 410 19.82 6.51 34.84
N ALA A 411 18.75 7.03 34.22
CA ALA A 411 17.84 7.98 34.84
C ALA A 411 17.12 7.36 36.05
N PHE A 412 16.56 6.15 35.91
CA PHE A 412 15.85 5.47 36.99
C PHE A 412 16.75 5.16 38.20
N LEU A 413 17.97 4.66 37.97
CA LEU A 413 18.95 4.42 39.04
C LEU A 413 19.27 5.73 39.79
N ALA A 414 19.46 6.84 39.07
CA ALA A 414 19.77 8.15 39.63
C ALA A 414 18.57 8.78 40.38
N GLU A 415 17.37 8.74 39.80
CA GLU A 415 16.11 9.23 40.40
C GLU A 415 15.81 8.55 41.75
N ASN A 416 16.17 7.27 41.88
CA ASN A 416 15.81 6.43 43.03
C ASN A 416 16.97 6.18 44.01
N GLY A 417 18.21 6.56 43.68
CA GLY A 417 19.38 6.36 44.55
C GLY A 417 19.81 4.90 44.74
N ILE A 418 19.49 4.03 43.77
CA ILE A 418 19.66 2.56 43.83
C ILE A 418 20.70 2.07 42.82
N LYS A 419 21.19 0.84 43.00
CA LYS A 419 22.14 0.17 42.11
C LYS A 419 21.48 -0.97 41.35
N GLU A 420 22.03 -1.27 40.17
CA GLU A 420 21.67 -2.42 39.32
C GLU A 420 21.64 -3.77 40.05
N THR A 421 22.49 -3.94 41.06
CA THR A 421 22.64 -5.17 41.86
C THR A 421 21.69 -5.27 43.04
N ASP A 422 20.99 -4.19 43.39
CA ASP A 422 20.12 -4.19 44.58
C ASP A 422 18.90 -5.08 44.34
N LYS A 423 18.35 -5.68 45.41
CA LYS A 423 17.18 -6.57 45.31
C LYS A 423 15.90 -5.76 45.15
N VAL A 424 15.06 -6.18 44.20
CA VAL A 424 13.73 -5.59 43.93
C VAL A 424 12.88 -5.52 45.20
N LYS A 425 12.80 -6.63 45.94
CA LYS A 425 12.05 -6.74 47.21
C LYS A 425 12.45 -5.68 48.23
N ASP A 426 13.75 -5.49 48.43
CA ASP A 426 14.28 -4.58 49.46
C ASP A 426 14.11 -3.11 49.04
N VAL A 427 14.27 -2.80 47.75
CA VAL A 427 14.01 -1.44 47.21
C VAL A 427 12.53 -1.08 47.33
N PHE A 428 11.61 -1.97 46.95
CA PHE A 428 10.17 -1.69 47.08
C PHE A 428 9.69 -1.69 48.53
N ARG A 429 10.31 -2.47 49.43
CA ARG A 429 10.06 -2.41 50.88
C ARG A 429 10.38 -1.04 51.46
N GLU A 430 11.56 -0.48 51.16
CA GLU A 430 11.89 0.87 51.63
C GLU A 430 11.09 1.97 50.91
N LYS A 431 10.70 1.81 49.64
CA LYS A 431 9.78 2.76 48.99
C LYS A 431 8.41 2.79 49.65
N LEU A 432 7.75 1.64 49.78
CA LEU A 432 6.40 1.54 50.37
C LEU A 432 6.36 2.10 51.79
N LYS A 433 7.39 1.82 52.60
CA LYS A 433 7.59 2.36 53.95
C LYS A 433 7.65 3.89 54.01
N ASN A 434 8.02 4.56 52.93
CA ASN A 434 8.06 6.03 52.82
C ASN A 434 6.87 6.63 52.05
N ASP A 435 6.06 5.81 51.36
CA ASP A 435 4.86 6.21 50.60
C ASP A 435 3.60 6.13 51.49
N LEU A 436 3.37 7.19 52.27
CA LEU A 436 2.26 7.26 53.23
C LEU A 436 0.87 7.19 52.59
N ASP A 437 0.73 7.67 51.35
CA ASP A 437 -0.54 7.64 50.62
C ASP A 437 -0.86 6.21 50.16
N ALA A 438 0.13 5.46 49.66
CA ALA A 438 -0.05 4.04 49.33
C ALA A 438 -0.36 3.18 50.56
N GLN A 439 0.31 3.42 51.70
CA GLN A 439 -0.01 2.75 52.97
C GLN A 439 -1.46 2.97 53.40
N LYS A 440 -1.97 4.20 53.23
CA LYS A 440 -3.37 4.55 53.53
C LYS A 440 -4.34 3.87 52.56
N GLU A 441 -4.03 3.83 51.26
CA GLU A 441 -4.84 3.14 50.25
C GLU A 441 -4.95 1.63 50.54
N TYR A 442 -3.85 0.98 50.89
CA TYR A 442 -3.87 -0.45 51.25
C TYR A 442 -4.58 -0.72 52.58
N ASN A 443 -4.46 0.15 53.59
CA ASN A 443 -5.28 0.06 54.80
C ASN A 443 -6.78 0.14 54.53
N GLU A 444 -7.20 1.07 53.66
CA GLU A 444 -8.61 1.24 53.29
C GLU A 444 -9.15 0.03 52.50
N LYS A 445 -8.32 -0.59 51.64
CA LYS A 445 -8.65 -1.84 50.93
C LYS A 445 -8.72 -3.06 51.87
N ASP A 446 -7.78 -3.18 52.80
CA ASP A 446 -7.71 -4.29 53.77
C ASP A 446 -8.73 -4.16 54.92
N GLY A 447 -9.36 -3.00 55.10
CA GLY A 447 -10.25 -2.71 56.22
C GLY A 447 -9.54 -2.62 57.58
N LYS A 448 -8.26 -2.23 57.61
CA LYS A 448 -7.41 -2.18 58.81
C LYS A 448 -7.18 -0.74 59.30
N GLU A 449 -7.20 -0.54 60.62
CA GLU A 449 -6.87 0.76 61.24
C GLU A 449 -5.36 1.07 61.27
N VAL A 450 -4.50 0.05 61.12
CA VAL A 450 -3.04 0.16 61.21
C VAL A 450 -2.38 -0.60 60.06
N PHE A 451 -1.39 0.02 59.41
CA PHE A 451 -0.63 -0.60 58.33
C PHE A 451 0.48 -1.49 58.90
N GLU A 452 0.41 -2.78 58.60
CA GLU A 452 1.49 -3.74 58.87
C GLU A 452 2.18 -4.08 57.55
N LEU A 453 3.44 -3.67 57.39
CA LEU A 453 4.22 -3.89 56.18
C LEU A 453 4.63 -5.36 56.06
N ASP A 454 3.91 -6.14 55.25
CA ASP A 454 4.23 -7.52 54.93
C ASP A 454 4.72 -7.73 53.48
N ASP A 455 5.14 -8.95 53.16
CA ASP A 455 5.62 -9.29 51.81
C ASP A 455 4.51 -9.24 50.74
N HIS A 456 3.23 -9.40 51.10
CA HIS A 456 2.11 -9.24 50.18
C HIS A 456 1.95 -7.76 49.77
N HIS A 457 1.95 -6.81 50.71
CA HIS A 457 1.88 -5.39 50.37
C HIS A 457 3.08 -4.92 49.56
N ILE A 458 4.30 -5.42 49.86
CA ILE A 458 5.50 -5.08 49.09
C ILE A 458 5.38 -5.56 47.64
N MET A 459 4.84 -6.76 47.41
CA MET A 459 4.61 -7.28 46.06
C MET A 459 3.48 -6.55 45.33
N THR A 460 2.37 -6.25 46.02
CA THR A 460 1.27 -5.45 45.45
C THR A 460 1.75 -4.06 45.04
N TYR A 461 2.57 -3.39 45.85
CA TYR A 461 3.16 -2.10 45.52
C TYR A 461 4.17 -2.18 44.36
N ALA A 462 4.96 -3.25 44.27
CA ALA A 462 5.85 -3.48 43.13
C ALA A 462 5.06 -3.69 41.83
N LYS A 463 3.95 -4.45 41.87
CA LYS A 463 3.02 -4.63 40.74
C LYS A 463 2.36 -3.32 40.31
N ASP A 464 1.80 -2.57 41.27
CA ASP A 464 1.20 -1.26 40.99
C ASP A 464 2.21 -0.29 40.36
N PHE A 465 3.50 -0.36 40.75
CA PHE A 465 4.57 0.40 40.10
C PHE A 465 4.88 -0.10 38.68
N VAL A 466 4.94 -1.42 38.43
CA VAL A 466 5.11 -1.99 37.09
C VAL A 466 3.98 -1.57 36.16
N LYS A 467 2.73 -1.62 36.64
CA LYS A 467 1.54 -1.16 35.91
C LYS A 467 1.61 0.32 35.60
N ALA A 468 1.97 1.15 36.57
CA ALA A 468 2.17 2.59 36.37
C ALA A 468 3.27 2.87 35.32
N GLU A 469 4.41 2.19 35.36
CA GLU A 469 5.46 2.38 34.36
C GLU A 469 5.05 1.87 32.97
N ALA A 470 4.26 0.79 32.86
CA ALA A 470 3.72 0.35 31.56
C ALA A 470 2.86 1.43 30.89
N ASP A 471 2.01 2.12 31.66
CA ASP A 471 1.14 3.20 31.17
C ASP A 471 1.94 4.37 30.57
N ARG A 472 3.21 4.59 30.93
CA ARG A 472 4.03 5.67 30.35
C ARG A 472 4.17 5.56 28.81
N THR A 473 4.24 4.33 28.30
CA THR A 473 4.37 4.04 26.86
C THR A 473 3.03 3.88 26.14
N ASP A 474 1.97 3.46 26.85
CA ASP A 474 0.63 3.23 26.28
C ASP A 474 -0.26 4.47 26.44
N LYS A 475 -0.53 4.87 27.68
CA LYS A 475 -1.47 5.93 28.08
C LYS A 475 -0.76 6.99 28.92
N PHE A 476 0.07 7.80 28.28
CA PHE A 476 0.82 8.86 28.96
C PHE A 476 -0.11 9.86 29.69
N HIS A 477 -1.33 10.03 29.20
CA HIS A 477 -2.37 10.82 29.85
C HIS A 477 -2.96 10.20 31.14
N LEU A 478 -2.83 8.89 31.35
CA LEU A 478 -3.18 8.21 32.61
C LEU A 478 -1.96 7.92 33.49
N TYR A 479 -0.73 7.96 32.94
CA TYR A 479 0.51 7.68 33.67
C TYR A 479 0.56 8.42 35.01
N LYS A 480 0.82 7.67 36.10
CA LYS A 480 0.79 8.17 37.49
C LYS A 480 1.75 9.35 37.69
N PHE A 481 2.92 9.31 37.05
CA PHE A 481 3.98 10.31 37.20
C PHE A 481 4.06 11.33 36.03
N ARG A 482 2.98 11.50 35.27
CA ARG A 482 2.94 12.40 34.10
C ARG A 482 3.17 13.88 34.44
N ASN A 483 2.79 14.32 35.64
CA ASN A 483 2.96 15.69 36.11
C ASN A 483 4.44 15.98 36.47
N GLU A 484 5.16 14.97 36.96
CA GLU A 484 6.58 15.05 37.34
C GLU A 484 7.51 14.74 36.17
N THR A 485 7.00 14.23 35.04
CA THR A 485 7.80 13.82 33.88
C THR A 485 8.55 15.01 33.27
N THR A 486 9.87 14.90 33.20
CA THR A 486 10.74 15.86 32.52
C THR A 486 10.70 15.69 31.00
N VAL A 487 11.07 16.73 30.26
CA VAL A 487 11.23 16.68 28.80
C VAL A 487 12.22 15.59 28.38
N GLU A 488 13.34 15.43 29.09
CA GLU A 488 14.30 14.35 28.81
C GLU A 488 13.69 12.95 28.97
N LYS A 489 12.99 12.69 30.09
CA LYS A 489 12.29 11.43 30.32
C LYS A 489 11.22 11.18 29.25
N TYR A 490 10.48 12.22 28.84
CA TYR A 490 9.50 12.12 27.76
C TYR A 490 10.15 11.81 26.40
N MET A 491 11.23 12.49 26.01
CA MET A 491 11.97 12.17 24.77
C MET A 491 12.60 10.77 24.78
N ASN A 492 12.97 10.26 25.96
CA ASN A 492 13.45 8.88 26.12
C ASN A 492 12.32 7.87 25.96
N ILE A 493 11.13 8.13 26.51
CA ILE A 493 9.90 7.34 26.28
C ILE A 493 9.52 7.34 24.79
N LEU A 494 9.75 8.46 24.08
CA LEU A 494 9.54 8.54 22.63
C LEU A 494 10.56 7.72 21.81
N GLY A 495 11.72 7.35 22.37
CA GLY A 495 12.80 6.68 21.63
C GLY A 495 13.60 7.59 20.69
N LEU A 496 13.61 8.91 20.93
CA LEU A 496 14.31 9.88 20.06
C LEU A 496 15.83 9.74 20.11
N GLU A 497 16.50 9.85 18.96
CA GLU A 497 17.95 9.92 18.81
C GLU A 497 18.51 11.31 19.18
N ALA A 498 19.82 11.45 19.37
CA ALA A 498 20.44 12.67 19.91
C ALA A 498 20.20 13.95 19.07
N ASN A 499 20.19 13.81 17.74
CA ASN A 499 19.80 14.86 16.80
C ASN A 499 18.31 15.20 16.90
N GLU A 500 17.44 14.19 17.03
CA GLU A 500 15.98 14.36 17.17
C GLU A 500 15.62 15.03 18.50
N LYS A 501 16.28 14.66 19.62
CA LYS A 501 16.15 15.35 20.91
C LYS A 501 16.54 16.83 20.78
N THR A 502 17.62 17.13 20.07
CA THR A 502 18.04 18.52 19.81
C THR A 502 16.98 19.26 18.99
N ALA A 503 16.40 18.63 17.97
CA ALA A 503 15.31 19.20 17.17
C ALA A 503 14.04 19.43 18.00
N PHE A 504 13.67 18.51 18.88
CA PHE A 504 12.53 18.64 19.80
C PHE A 504 12.72 19.83 20.76
N LEU A 505 13.87 19.92 21.44
CA LEU A 505 14.18 21.01 22.36
C LEU A 505 14.13 22.38 21.65
N ASN A 506 14.65 22.47 20.43
CA ASN A 506 14.59 23.68 19.61
C ASN A 506 13.16 24.03 19.17
N LYS A 507 12.38 23.03 18.71
CA LYS A 507 11.00 23.18 18.24
C LYS A 507 10.06 23.73 19.33
N PHE A 508 10.21 23.24 20.55
CA PHE A 508 9.36 23.61 21.69
C PHE A 508 9.99 24.69 22.60
N ASN A 509 11.19 25.16 22.28
CA ASN A 509 11.97 26.10 23.11
C ASN A 509 12.01 25.66 24.59
N ALA A 510 12.38 24.39 24.81
CA ALA A 510 12.29 23.71 26.09
C ALA A 510 13.69 23.31 26.61
N LYS A 511 13.80 23.03 27.91
CA LYS A 511 15.00 22.43 28.52
C LYS A 511 14.77 20.97 28.88
N ALA A 512 15.84 20.18 28.93
CA ALA A 512 15.80 18.76 29.26
C ALA A 512 15.18 18.46 30.65
N ASP A 513 15.45 19.32 31.63
CA ASP A 513 15.01 19.25 33.02
C ASP A 513 13.63 19.86 33.29
N GLU A 514 13.05 20.56 32.31
CA GLU A 514 11.72 21.18 32.40
C GLU A 514 10.60 20.12 32.44
N LYS A 515 9.45 20.42 33.04
CA LYS A 515 8.29 19.50 33.04
C LYS A 515 7.60 19.52 31.68
N ILE A 516 7.26 18.35 31.15
CA ILE A 516 6.63 18.23 29.82
C ILE A 516 5.24 18.86 29.77
N LYS A 517 4.52 18.86 30.90
CA LYS A 517 3.23 19.55 31.08
C LYS A 517 3.34 21.03 30.72
N ASP A 518 4.25 21.74 31.38
CA ASP A 518 4.45 23.19 31.22
C ASP A 518 4.81 23.56 29.77
N VAL A 519 5.62 22.71 29.12
CA VAL A 519 6.01 22.88 27.70
C VAL A 519 4.80 22.77 26.76
N PHE A 520 3.96 21.74 26.94
CA PHE A 520 2.78 21.56 26.09
C PHE A 520 1.63 22.53 26.43
N GLU A 521 1.48 22.93 27.69
CA GLU A 521 0.54 23.99 28.07
C GLU A 521 0.90 25.33 27.40
N ARG A 522 2.19 25.69 27.36
CA ARG A 522 2.66 26.84 26.57
C ARG A 522 2.33 26.70 25.09
N GLU A 523 2.56 25.53 24.51
CA GLU A 523 2.37 25.29 23.07
C GLU A 523 0.90 25.37 22.65
N ILE A 524 -0.02 24.78 23.43
CA ILE A 524 -1.47 24.84 23.19
C ILE A 524 -1.96 26.29 23.33
N THR A 525 -1.51 26.98 24.38
CA THR A 525 -2.01 28.32 24.71
C THR A 525 -1.36 29.46 23.92
N LYS A 526 -0.30 29.23 23.13
CA LYS A 526 0.50 30.32 22.52
C LYS A 526 -0.31 31.29 21.65
N ASN A 527 -1.35 30.79 20.97
CA ASN A 527 -2.21 31.55 20.07
C ASN A 527 -3.63 31.81 20.64
N MET A 528 -3.90 31.44 21.89
CA MET A 528 -5.23 31.58 22.51
C MET A 528 -5.43 32.94 23.18
N THR A 529 -6.68 33.41 23.20
CA THR A 529 -7.08 34.58 24.01
C THR A 529 -6.97 34.27 25.50
N PRO A 530 -6.79 35.25 26.40
CA PRO A 530 -6.75 35.00 27.85
C PRO A 530 -7.97 34.21 28.37
N GLU A 531 -9.17 34.54 27.87
CA GLU A 531 -10.44 33.89 28.23
C GLU A 531 -10.53 32.44 27.74
N ASP A 532 -9.80 32.07 26.68
CA ASP A 532 -9.72 30.68 26.21
C ASP A 532 -8.62 29.89 26.93
N LYS A 533 -7.54 30.54 27.38
CA LYS A 533 -6.49 29.89 28.19
C LYS A 533 -7.04 29.36 29.51
N GLU A 534 -7.92 30.12 30.18
CA GLU A 534 -8.59 29.69 31.42
C GLU A 534 -9.51 28.47 31.25
N LYS A 535 -9.85 28.09 30.01
CA LYS A 535 -10.67 26.90 29.69
C LYS A 535 -9.82 25.65 29.42
N VAL A 536 -8.50 25.79 29.24
CA VAL A 536 -7.59 24.65 29.00
C VAL A 536 -7.43 23.88 30.31
N THR A 537 -7.78 22.59 30.29
CA THR A 537 -7.66 21.71 31.44
C THR A 537 -6.38 20.88 31.37
N GLU A 538 -5.96 20.31 32.51
CA GLU A 538 -4.85 19.33 32.56
C GLU A 538 -5.07 18.16 31.58
N ASN A 539 -6.32 17.74 31.38
CA ASN A 539 -6.67 16.67 30.45
C ASN A 539 -6.40 17.08 28.99
N ASP A 540 -6.60 18.35 28.62
CA ASP A 540 -6.31 18.84 27.27
C ASP A 540 -4.80 18.84 26.99
N VAL A 541 -4.00 19.25 27.98
CA VAL A 541 -2.52 19.23 27.91
C VAL A 541 -2.00 17.80 27.72
N PHE A 542 -2.50 16.85 28.50
CA PHE A 542 -2.06 15.45 28.36
C PHE A 542 -2.67 14.72 27.15
N ALA A 543 -3.84 15.12 26.67
CA ALA A 543 -4.38 14.66 25.39
C ALA A 543 -3.49 15.15 24.22
N TYR A 544 -3.01 16.40 24.26
CA TYR A 544 -2.03 16.89 23.29
C TYR A 544 -0.72 16.09 23.37
N ALA A 545 -0.20 15.83 24.57
CA ALA A 545 0.99 15.01 24.77
C ALA A 545 0.83 13.59 24.18
N GLN A 546 -0.31 12.93 24.44
CA GLN A 546 -0.61 11.62 23.86
C GLN A 546 -0.67 11.69 22.32
N ASN A 547 -1.35 12.69 21.74
CA ASN A 547 -1.41 12.85 20.29
C ASN A 547 -0.02 13.11 19.68
N TYR A 548 0.84 13.90 20.34
CA TYR A 548 2.22 14.12 19.89
C TYR A 548 3.04 12.82 19.87
N LYS A 549 2.96 12.04 20.95
CA LYS A 549 3.60 10.72 21.01
C LYS A 549 3.16 9.82 19.86
N ASN A 550 1.84 9.71 19.64
CA ASN A 550 1.30 8.88 18.57
C ASN A 550 1.83 9.31 17.19
N GLN A 551 1.96 10.62 16.92
CA GLN A 551 2.55 11.13 15.68
C GLN A 551 4.03 10.75 15.50
N GLU A 552 4.85 10.85 16.55
CA GLU A 552 6.25 10.42 16.49
C GLU A 552 6.38 8.89 16.34
N PHE A 553 5.52 8.12 17.01
CA PHE A 553 5.48 6.66 16.86
C PHE A 553 5.11 6.26 15.43
N GLU A 554 4.11 6.90 14.82
CA GLU A 554 3.76 6.64 13.41
C GLU A 554 4.86 7.08 12.43
N ARG A 555 5.60 8.16 12.72
CA ARG A 555 6.81 8.53 11.96
C ARG A 555 7.87 7.42 12.06
N MET A 556 8.17 6.95 13.26
CA MET A 556 9.14 5.86 13.48
C MET A 556 8.73 4.56 12.78
N LYS A 557 7.44 4.18 12.82
CA LYS A 557 6.92 3.01 12.08
C LYS A 557 7.17 3.14 10.57
N LYS A 558 6.91 4.32 9.98
CA LYS A 558 7.18 4.61 8.56
C LYS A 558 8.67 4.59 8.21
N GLU A 559 9.54 4.96 9.14
CA GLU A 559 11.00 4.82 9.05
C GLU A 559 11.50 3.39 9.29
N GLY A 560 10.60 2.44 9.62
CA GLY A 560 10.96 1.06 9.95
C GLY A 560 11.63 0.88 11.32
N ARG A 561 11.60 1.92 12.17
CA ARG A 561 12.17 1.91 13.53
C ARG A 561 11.23 1.22 14.52
N ALA A 562 11.81 0.50 15.47
CA ALA A 562 11.06 -0.16 16.53
C ALA A 562 10.57 0.88 17.55
N VAL A 563 9.26 1.10 17.61
CA VAL A 563 8.63 1.89 18.66
C VAL A 563 8.77 1.18 20.03
N PRO A 564 9.21 1.89 21.09
CA PRO A 564 9.31 1.31 22.42
C PRO A 564 7.93 1.08 23.04
N PHE A 565 7.56 -0.19 23.17
CA PHE A 565 6.42 -0.64 23.97
C PHE A 565 6.91 -1.54 25.09
N ILE A 566 6.38 -1.34 26.30
CA ILE A 566 6.58 -2.24 27.45
C ILE A 566 5.72 -3.51 27.28
N ASN A 567 4.68 -3.43 26.45
CA ASN A 567 3.60 -4.39 26.42
C ASN A 567 3.17 -4.72 24.99
N TYR A 568 3.32 -6.00 24.62
CA TYR A 568 3.09 -6.46 23.24
C TYR A 568 1.60 -6.56 22.89
N GLY A 569 0.73 -6.89 23.85
CA GLY A 569 -0.72 -6.93 23.66
C GLY A 569 -1.31 -5.54 23.44
N LEU A 570 -0.86 -4.56 24.23
CA LEU A 570 -1.20 -3.14 24.05
C LEU A 570 -0.66 -2.61 22.72
N LYS A 571 0.56 -2.98 22.33
CA LYS A 571 1.10 -2.67 20.99
C LYS A 571 0.19 -3.17 19.87
N ILE A 572 -0.25 -4.44 19.91
CA ILE A 572 -1.14 -5.02 18.88
C ILE A 572 -2.45 -4.22 18.76
N ARG A 573 -3.01 -3.81 19.91
CA ARG A 573 -4.22 -2.98 19.97
C ARG A 573 -4.00 -1.57 19.39
N ASP A 574 -2.89 -0.93 19.74
CA ASP A 574 -2.60 0.45 19.34
C ASP A 574 -2.13 0.56 17.89
N ASP A 575 -1.33 -0.40 17.40
CA ASP A 575 -1.00 -0.56 15.97
C ASP A 575 -2.27 -0.68 15.12
N TYR A 576 -3.32 -1.30 15.67
CA TYR A 576 -4.62 -1.40 15.02
C TYR A 576 -5.36 -0.06 14.98
N PHE A 577 -5.62 0.56 16.13
CA PHE A 577 -6.39 1.81 16.19
C PHE A 577 -5.70 3.00 15.49
N SER A 578 -4.37 3.04 15.41
CA SER A 578 -3.66 4.15 14.75
C SER A 578 -3.76 4.12 13.22
N ALA A 579 -3.98 2.97 12.58
CA ALA A 579 -4.06 2.95 11.12
C ALA A 579 -5.42 3.41 10.55
N PHE A 580 -6.48 3.41 11.36
CA PHE A 580 -7.79 3.99 10.98
C PHE A 580 -7.77 5.53 11.01
N GLU A 581 -6.65 6.17 11.38
CA GLU A 581 -6.51 7.64 11.47
C GLU A 581 -6.59 8.39 10.12
N VAL A 582 -6.58 7.70 8.97
CA VAL A 582 -6.38 8.34 7.65
C VAL A 582 -7.66 8.97 7.07
N SER A 583 -8.83 8.77 7.68
CA SER A 583 -10.08 9.46 7.29
C SER A 583 -10.62 10.35 8.42
N GLY A 584 -11.43 11.35 8.07
CA GLY A 584 -12.06 12.26 9.04
C GLY A 584 -13.03 11.61 10.04
N ASP A 585 -13.17 10.29 9.99
CA ASP A 585 -14.16 9.49 10.73
C ASP A 585 -13.71 9.13 12.16
N ARG A 586 -12.53 9.56 12.64
CA ARG A 586 -11.99 9.20 13.98
C ARG A 586 -13.04 9.31 15.09
N LYS A 587 -13.88 10.36 15.09
CA LYS A 587 -14.97 10.52 16.06
C LYS A 587 -16.05 9.46 15.94
N ILE A 588 -16.46 9.12 14.72
CA ILE A 588 -17.49 8.11 14.45
C ILE A 588 -16.97 6.73 14.87
N GLN A 589 -15.72 6.39 14.54
CA GLN A 589 -15.16 5.09 14.88
C GLN A 589 -14.83 4.95 16.38
N GLN A 590 -14.36 6.02 17.04
CA GLN A 590 -14.28 6.07 18.50
C GLN A 590 -15.67 5.92 19.15
N MET A 591 -16.70 6.59 18.63
CA MET A 591 -18.07 6.40 19.10
C MET A 591 -18.57 4.96 18.91
N VAL A 592 -18.27 4.32 17.78
CA VAL A 592 -18.66 2.92 17.52
C VAL A 592 -17.91 1.94 18.45
N SER A 593 -16.62 2.16 18.69
CA SER A 593 -15.85 1.39 19.67
C SER A 593 -16.32 1.62 21.12
N LEU A 594 -16.89 2.80 21.43
CA LEU A 594 -17.58 3.08 22.70
C LEU A 594 -18.99 2.47 22.77
N LEU A 595 -19.65 2.16 21.64
CA LEU A 595 -20.90 1.37 21.67
C LEU A 595 -20.64 -0.04 22.19
N SER A 596 -19.45 -0.61 21.92
CA SER A 596 -19.01 -1.93 22.39
C SER A 596 -18.26 -1.90 23.74
N SER A 597 -17.87 -0.73 24.26
CA SER A 597 -17.18 -0.59 25.56
C SER A 597 -17.82 0.46 26.49
N GLU A 598 -18.60 -0.04 27.46
CA GLU A 598 -19.21 0.67 28.61
C GLU A 598 -20.00 1.99 28.37
N SER A 599 -21.34 1.83 28.27
CA SER A 599 -22.49 2.70 28.67
C SER A 599 -22.49 4.24 28.55
N SER A 600 -21.39 4.91 28.22
CA SER A 600 -21.20 6.36 28.43
C SER A 600 -21.92 7.26 27.39
N GLY A 601 -23.25 7.35 27.51
CA GLY A 601 -24.08 8.34 26.83
C GLY A 601 -25.10 7.79 25.84
N VAL A 602 -25.06 6.48 25.58
CA VAL A 602 -26.00 5.78 24.68
C VAL A 602 -27.23 5.29 25.45
N ASP A 603 -27.02 4.82 26.67
CA ASP A 603 -28.08 4.34 27.54
C ASP A 603 -28.78 5.55 28.21
N PRO A 604 -30.12 5.60 28.26
CA PRO A 604 -30.82 6.73 28.83
C PRO A 604 -30.57 6.84 30.34
N LYS A 605 -30.03 7.98 30.79
CA LYS A 605 -29.68 8.19 32.20
C LYS A 605 -30.85 7.89 33.14
N SER A 606 -30.59 7.13 34.20
CA SER A 606 -31.57 6.81 35.25
C SER A 606 -32.25 8.08 35.79
N ASN A 607 -31.47 9.12 36.08
CA ASN A 607 -31.93 10.44 36.53
C ASN A 607 -31.50 11.57 35.54
N PRO A 608 -32.30 11.85 34.48
CA PRO A 608 -31.98 12.84 33.45
C PRO A 608 -32.16 14.28 33.95
N LYS A 609 -31.12 15.11 33.84
CA LYS A 609 -31.10 16.46 34.42
C LYS A 609 -31.57 17.53 33.43
N THR A 610 -31.18 17.40 32.17
CA THR A 610 -31.53 18.33 31.08
C THR A 610 -32.79 17.92 30.34
N GLN A 611 -33.44 18.85 29.64
CA GLN A 611 -34.61 18.53 28.80
C GLN A 611 -34.25 17.54 27.69
N VAL A 612 -33.11 17.74 27.02
CA VAL A 612 -32.57 16.85 25.98
C VAL A 612 -32.37 15.41 26.48
N GLU A 613 -31.93 15.21 27.73
CA GLU A 613 -31.82 13.87 28.33
C GLU A 613 -33.19 13.26 28.66
N LYS A 614 -34.19 14.06 29.04
CA LYS A 614 -35.56 13.60 29.27
C LYS A 614 -36.24 13.20 27.97
N ASP A 615 -36.10 14.02 26.93
CA ASP A 615 -36.67 13.75 25.60
C ASP A 615 -36.06 12.49 24.99
N PHE A 616 -34.74 12.29 25.15
CA PHE A 616 -34.07 11.06 24.73
C PHE A 616 -34.54 9.83 25.53
N LYS A 617 -34.65 9.93 26.85
CA LYS A 617 -35.18 8.83 27.69
C LYS A 617 -36.62 8.49 27.30
N ASN A 618 -37.49 9.48 27.15
CA ASN A 618 -38.87 9.26 26.76
C ASN A 618 -38.97 8.57 25.39
N TRP A 619 -38.18 8.99 24.40
CA TRP A 619 -38.14 8.34 23.08
C TRP A 619 -37.56 6.92 23.13
N ALA A 620 -36.48 6.70 23.89
CA ALA A 620 -35.86 5.39 24.03
C ALA A 620 -36.86 4.38 24.62
N ASN A 621 -37.50 4.76 25.72
CA ASN A 621 -38.53 3.98 26.42
C ASN A 621 -39.91 3.91 25.71
N THR A 622 -40.02 4.37 24.46
CA THR A 622 -41.25 4.25 23.66
C THR A 622 -40.95 3.81 22.23
N ASP A 623 -40.64 4.75 21.35
CA ASP A 623 -40.39 4.51 19.93
C ASP A 623 -39.11 3.67 19.73
N GLY A 624 -38.09 3.86 20.58
CA GLY A 624 -36.81 3.16 20.53
C GLY A 624 -36.94 1.66 20.85
N GLU A 625 -37.43 1.32 22.04
CA GLU A 625 -37.72 -0.05 22.48
C GLU A 625 -38.67 -0.75 21.51
N LYS A 626 -39.75 -0.08 21.10
CA LYS A 626 -40.70 -0.62 20.12
C LYS A 626 -40.02 -0.95 18.79
N TYR A 627 -39.19 -0.03 18.26
CA TYR A 627 -38.46 -0.27 17.02
C TYR A 627 -37.53 -1.48 17.14
N VAL A 628 -36.79 -1.58 18.25
CA VAL A 628 -35.85 -2.69 18.51
C VAL A 628 -36.58 -4.02 18.52
N GLU A 629 -37.69 -4.14 19.25
CA GLU A 629 -38.45 -5.39 19.36
C GLU A 629 -39.14 -5.77 18.03
N GLU A 630 -39.80 -4.83 17.35
CA GLU A 630 -40.44 -5.07 16.05
C GLU A 630 -39.45 -5.51 14.95
N ASN A 631 -38.17 -5.11 15.05
CA ASN A 631 -37.12 -5.48 14.09
C ASN A 631 -36.25 -6.66 14.56
N LYS A 632 -36.48 -7.24 15.75
CA LYS A 632 -35.64 -8.28 16.38
C LYS A 632 -35.52 -9.54 15.54
N LEU A 633 -36.65 -10.08 15.06
CA LEU A 633 -36.69 -11.25 14.17
C LEU A 633 -36.33 -10.91 12.71
N LEU A 634 -36.62 -9.69 12.25
CA LEU A 634 -36.25 -9.24 10.89
C LEU A 634 -34.73 -9.13 10.73
N ASN A 635 -34.06 -8.49 11.69
CA ASN A 635 -32.59 -8.39 11.70
C ASN A 635 -31.93 -9.77 11.80
N LEU A 636 -32.51 -10.67 12.62
CA LEU A 636 -32.02 -12.05 12.72
C LEU A 636 -32.20 -12.80 11.39
N GLY A 637 -33.34 -12.66 10.71
CA GLY A 637 -33.61 -13.29 9.41
C GLY A 637 -32.62 -12.88 8.35
N ASN A 638 -32.44 -11.56 8.17
CA ASN A 638 -31.43 -10.99 7.29
C ASN A 638 -30.01 -11.51 7.62
N THR A 639 -29.69 -11.67 8.91
CA THR A 639 -28.39 -12.20 9.35
C THR A 639 -28.24 -13.70 9.03
N ILE A 640 -29.28 -14.52 9.22
CA ILE A 640 -29.29 -15.94 8.84
C ILE A 640 -29.16 -16.12 7.31
N ASP A 641 -29.78 -15.26 6.51
CA ASP A 641 -29.64 -15.28 5.05
C ASP A 641 -28.19 -15.00 4.62
N ILE A 642 -27.56 -13.95 5.19
CA ILE A 642 -26.13 -13.66 4.99
C ILE A 642 -25.26 -14.86 5.41
N ILE A 643 -25.54 -15.47 6.56
CA ILE A 643 -24.81 -16.66 7.03
C ILE A 643 -24.93 -17.81 6.04
N ASN A 644 -26.13 -18.13 5.56
CA ASN A 644 -26.35 -19.20 4.59
C ASN A 644 -25.60 -18.90 3.27
N GLU A 645 -25.56 -17.64 2.82
CA GLU A 645 -24.76 -17.23 1.66
C GLU A 645 -23.25 -17.46 1.87
N LYS A 646 -22.69 -17.05 3.01
CA LYS A 646 -21.24 -17.20 3.30
C LYS A 646 -20.82 -18.64 3.62
N THR A 647 -21.65 -19.38 4.35
CA THR A 647 -21.29 -20.71 4.90
C THR A 647 -21.74 -21.87 4.00
N ILE A 648 -22.96 -21.85 3.48
CA ILE A 648 -23.54 -22.95 2.68
C ILE A 648 -23.29 -22.73 1.19
N ASN A 649 -23.46 -21.52 0.68
CA ASN A 649 -23.29 -21.20 -0.75
C ASN A 649 -21.85 -20.80 -1.12
N ASN A 650 -20.93 -20.85 -0.14
CA ASN A 650 -19.51 -20.55 -0.26
C ASN A 650 -19.19 -19.18 -0.88
N GLN A 651 -20.02 -18.16 -0.64
CA GLN A 651 -19.65 -16.82 -1.05
C GLN A 651 -18.31 -16.38 -0.41
N PRO A 652 -17.54 -15.50 -1.07
CA PRO A 652 -16.40 -14.85 -0.46
C PRO A 652 -16.83 -13.98 0.74
N ILE A 653 -16.00 -13.95 1.79
CA ILE A 653 -16.20 -13.11 2.99
C ILE A 653 -15.35 -11.84 2.85
N ASN A 654 -14.09 -12.00 2.43
CA ASN A 654 -13.17 -10.97 2.00
C ASN A 654 -12.85 -9.94 3.09
N VAL A 655 -12.58 -10.42 4.32
CA VAL A 655 -12.23 -9.56 5.46
C VAL A 655 -11.09 -8.59 5.12
N ARG A 656 -10.07 -9.07 4.39
CA ARG A 656 -8.91 -8.27 3.96
C ARG A 656 -9.21 -7.23 2.88
N GLU A 657 -10.26 -7.41 2.08
CA GLU A 657 -10.62 -6.48 1.01
C GLU A 657 -11.53 -5.35 1.51
N HIS A 658 -12.10 -5.49 2.71
CA HIS A 658 -12.87 -4.44 3.35
C HIS A 658 -11.99 -3.18 3.49
N LYS A 659 -12.42 -2.07 2.89
CA LYS A 659 -11.63 -0.84 2.69
C LYS A 659 -10.77 -0.45 3.91
N ASP A 660 -11.41 -0.29 5.07
CA ASP A 660 -10.75 0.23 6.26
C ASP A 660 -9.76 -0.81 6.87
N VAL A 661 -10.03 -2.12 6.72
CA VAL A 661 -9.13 -3.23 7.11
C VAL A 661 -7.94 -3.33 6.15
N LYS A 662 -8.20 -3.22 4.85
CA LYS A 662 -7.19 -3.20 3.80
C LYS A 662 -6.20 -2.07 4.04
N GLN A 663 -6.70 -0.87 4.35
CA GLN A 663 -5.88 0.30 4.69
C GLN A 663 -5.00 0.08 5.93
N TYR A 664 -5.52 -0.55 7.00
CA TYR A 664 -4.69 -1.00 8.12
C TYR A 664 -3.59 -1.95 7.65
N LEU A 665 -3.94 -3.05 6.98
CA LEU A 665 -2.97 -4.08 6.54
C LEU A 665 -1.89 -3.52 5.60
N ASP A 666 -2.27 -2.62 4.70
CA ASP A 666 -1.38 -1.90 3.78
C ASP A 666 -0.42 -0.95 4.53
N SER A 667 -0.88 -0.27 5.59
CA SER A 667 -0.05 0.62 6.42
C SER A 667 1.05 -0.11 7.19
N GLN A 668 0.80 -1.37 7.59
CA GLN A 668 1.76 -2.20 8.32
C GLN A 668 2.84 -2.82 7.42
N VAL A 669 2.78 -2.60 6.10
CA VAL A 669 3.79 -3.09 5.17
C VAL A 669 5.06 -2.25 5.30
N THR A 670 6.09 -2.80 5.94
CA THR A 670 7.45 -2.22 5.92
C THR A 670 7.85 -1.93 4.48
N THR A 671 8.07 -0.66 4.18
CA THR A 671 8.40 -0.18 2.84
C THR A 671 9.76 -0.71 2.41
N THR A 672 9.81 -1.31 1.23
CA THR A 672 11.08 -1.74 0.64
C THR A 672 11.72 -0.53 -0.03
N ASN A 673 13.04 -0.38 0.09
CA ASN A 673 13.75 0.70 -0.59
C ASN A 673 13.59 0.58 -2.13
N ASP A 674 13.22 1.68 -2.79
CA ASP A 674 12.88 1.70 -4.23
C ASP A 674 14.12 1.52 -5.13
N LEU A 675 15.26 2.12 -4.77
CA LEU A 675 16.55 1.93 -5.45
C LEU A 675 16.95 0.45 -5.51
N PHE A 676 16.77 -0.30 -4.42
CA PHE A 676 17.01 -1.75 -4.41
C PHE A 676 16.11 -2.46 -5.43
N LEU A 677 14.80 -2.17 -5.45
CA LEU A 677 13.87 -2.78 -6.40
C LEU A 677 14.23 -2.45 -7.85
N ARG A 678 14.60 -1.19 -8.14
CA ARG A 678 15.10 -0.76 -9.45
C ARG A 678 16.37 -1.50 -9.85
N GLY A 679 17.33 -1.67 -8.93
CA GLY A 679 18.55 -2.44 -9.15
C GLY A 679 18.28 -3.91 -9.48
N VAL A 680 17.26 -4.53 -8.87
CA VAL A 680 16.82 -5.89 -9.20
C VAL A 680 16.11 -5.93 -10.56
N ILE A 681 15.23 -4.97 -10.87
CA ILE A 681 14.58 -4.85 -12.19
C ILE A 681 15.64 -4.77 -13.29
N ASP A 682 16.61 -3.87 -13.13
CA ASP A 682 17.72 -3.66 -14.03
C ASP A 682 18.54 -4.94 -14.27
N ALA A 683 18.89 -5.64 -13.20
CA ALA A 683 19.66 -6.89 -13.28
C ALA A 683 18.89 -8.00 -13.99
N LEU A 684 17.57 -8.10 -13.74
CA LEU A 684 16.70 -9.04 -14.45
C LEU A 684 16.61 -8.69 -15.94
N GLU A 685 16.33 -7.43 -16.29
CA GLU A 685 16.20 -7.00 -17.69
C GLU A 685 17.50 -7.12 -18.49
N ALA A 686 18.66 -6.90 -17.84
CA ALA A 686 19.98 -7.13 -18.44
C ALA A 686 20.18 -8.57 -18.94
N THR A 687 19.49 -9.57 -18.37
CA THR A 687 19.55 -10.97 -18.84
C THR A 687 18.85 -11.20 -20.20
N LYS A 688 18.04 -10.25 -20.69
CA LYS A 688 17.36 -10.27 -21.99
C LYS A 688 16.55 -11.57 -22.21
N THR A 689 16.74 -12.30 -23.32
CA THR A 689 16.20 -13.66 -23.54
C THR A 689 17.25 -14.75 -23.32
N GLY A 690 18.34 -14.44 -22.60
CA GLY A 690 19.55 -15.27 -22.54
C GLY A 690 20.48 -14.94 -23.71
N SER A 691 21.32 -13.91 -23.54
CA SER A 691 22.25 -13.42 -24.57
C SER A 691 23.15 -14.54 -25.11
N GLY A 692 22.98 -14.87 -26.40
CA GLY A 692 23.77 -15.90 -27.10
C GLY A 692 23.25 -17.33 -26.99
N THR A 693 22.06 -17.57 -26.43
CA THR A 693 21.49 -18.92 -26.27
C THR A 693 20.30 -19.18 -27.21
N PHE A 694 19.96 -20.46 -27.44
CA PHE A 694 18.89 -20.92 -28.33
C PHE A 694 17.45 -20.55 -27.88
N HIS A 695 17.28 -19.74 -26.83
CA HIS A 695 15.97 -19.38 -26.29
C HIS A 695 15.40 -18.12 -26.98
N SER A 696 14.34 -18.32 -27.76
CA SER A 696 13.64 -17.23 -28.48
C SER A 696 12.65 -16.44 -27.61
N LYS A 697 12.32 -16.91 -26.41
CA LYS A 697 11.33 -16.31 -25.50
C LYS A 697 11.68 -16.53 -24.02
N ASN A 698 11.27 -15.60 -23.16
CA ASN A 698 11.27 -15.78 -21.71
C ASN A 698 10.08 -16.65 -21.27
N THR A 699 10.22 -17.38 -20.16
CA THR A 699 9.13 -18.17 -19.56
C THR A 699 8.10 -17.27 -18.89
N ASP A 700 6.82 -17.63 -18.93
CA ASP A 700 5.73 -16.83 -18.33
C ASP A 700 5.93 -16.58 -16.83
N LYS A 701 6.46 -17.57 -16.08
CA LYS A 701 6.86 -17.40 -14.68
C LYS A 701 7.83 -16.24 -14.44
N TYR A 702 8.76 -15.99 -15.37
CA TYR A 702 9.69 -14.85 -15.30
C TYR A 702 8.98 -13.54 -15.64
N ASN A 703 8.15 -13.54 -16.67
CA ASN A 703 7.40 -12.35 -17.09
C ASN A 703 6.42 -11.90 -15.99
N ASN A 704 5.77 -12.84 -15.32
CA ASN A 704 4.87 -12.59 -14.19
C ASN A 704 5.63 -12.05 -12.97
N MET A 705 6.79 -12.62 -12.64
CA MET A 705 7.67 -12.11 -11.57
C MET A 705 8.14 -10.68 -11.85
N LEU A 706 8.63 -10.39 -13.07
CA LEU A 706 9.06 -9.04 -13.44
C LEU A 706 7.89 -8.05 -13.48
N LYS A 707 6.69 -8.48 -13.92
CA LYS A 707 5.47 -7.66 -13.89
C LYS A 707 5.02 -7.35 -12.46
N ALA A 708 5.04 -8.33 -11.56
CA ALA A 708 4.72 -8.12 -10.14
C ALA A 708 5.74 -7.20 -9.47
N LEU A 709 7.03 -7.37 -9.78
CA LEU A 709 8.11 -6.52 -9.28
C LEU A 709 7.91 -5.05 -9.68
N LYS A 710 7.61 -4.79 -10.96
CA LYS A 710 7.28 -3.45 -11.44
C LYS A 710 5.97 -2.89 -10.87
N LYS A 711 4.95 -3.73 -10.59
CA LYS A 711 3.72 -3.28 -9.90
C LYS A 711 4.05 -2.81 -8.48
N TYR A 712 4.87 -3.56 -7.75
CA TYR A 712 5.26 -3.26 -6.37
C TYR A 712 6.21 -2.07 -6.26
N GLU A 713 7.23 -1.97 -7.13
CA GLU A 713 8.14 -0.81 -7.17
C GLU A 713 7.39 0.49 -7.47
N ASN A 714 6.48 0.47 -8.45
CA ASN A 714 5.62 1.62 -8.75
C ASN A 714 4.71 1.95 -7.54
N LYS A 715 4.07 0.95 -6.91
CA LYS A 715 3.25 1.20 -5.72
C LYS A 715 4.04 1.82 -4.56
N ILE A 716 5.31 1.46 -4.36
CA ILE A 716 6.20 2.12 -3.40
C ILE A 716 6.52 3.56 -3.82
N ALA A 717 6.89 3.78 -5.09
CA ALA A 717 7.23 5.10 -5.61
C ALA A 717 6.06 6.11 -5.54
N MET A 718 4.81 5.63 -5.44
CA MET A 718 3.60 6.45 -5.36
C MET A 718 2.98 6.58 -3.95
N ILE A 719 3.60 6.04 -2.88
CA ILE A 719 3.02 6.08 -1.52
C ILE A 719 2.67 7.52 -1.07
N ASN A 720 3.51 8.50 -1.42
CA ASN A 720 3.29 9.90 -1.05
C ASN A 720 2.09 10.55 -1.76
N THR A 721 1.66 10.03 -2.91
CA THR A 721 0.66 10.65 -3.80
C THR A 721 -0.58 9.81 -4.08
N GLU A 722 -0.58 8.53 -3.70
CA GLU A 722 -1.75 7.61 -3.72
C GLU A 722 -2.04 6.96 -2.36
N GLY A 723 -1.17 7.14 -1.36
CA GLY A 723 -1.24 6.40 -0.11
C GLY A 723 -0.78 4.95 -0.28
N THR A 724 -1.04 4.13 0.74
CA THR A 724 -0.58 2.72 0.79
C THR A 724 -1.54 1.73 0.11
N ASP A 725 -2.64 2.17 -0.49
CA ASP A 725 -3.69 1.26 -1.01
C ASP A 725 -3.18 0.24 -2.05
N GLY A 726 -3.33 -1.05 -1.72
CA GLY A 726 -2.88 -2.19 -2.51
C GLY A 726 -1.40 -2.56 -2.34
N LEU A 727 -0.70 -2.00 -1.35
CA LEU A 727 0.72 -2.26 -1.10
C LEU A 727 0.99 -3.69 -0.59
N LEU A 728 0.16 -4.21 0.32
CA LEU A 728 0.26 -5.59 0.80
C LEU A 728 -0.07 -6.58 -0.32
N GLU A 729 -1.17 -6.36 -1.04
CA GLU A 729 -1.59 -7.21 -2.18
C GLU A 729 -0.48 -7.29 -3.24
N SER A 730 0.14 -6.16 -3.59
CA SER A 730 1.26 -6.14 -4.54
C SER A 730 2.55 -6.77 -3.99
N LYS A 731 2.81 -6.68 -2.67
CA LYS A 731 3.91 -7.40 -2.00
C LYS A 731 3.69 -8.91 -1.99
N GLU A 732 2.51 -9.38 -1.55
CA GLU A 732 2.15 -10.80 -1.51
C GLU A 732 2.17 -11.40 -2.93
N ALA A 733 1.64 -10.69 -3.93
CA ALA A 733 1.70 -11.11 -5.33
C ALA A 733 3.14 -11.20 -5.89
N LEU A 734 4.05 -10.32 -5.45
CA LEU A 734 5.47 -10.41 -5.79
C LEU A 734 6.16 -11.60 -5.11
N ILE A 735 5.92 -11.80 -3.81
CA ILE A 735 6.42 -12.97 -3.08
C ILE A 735 5.97 -14.25 -3.77
N GLU A 736 4.69 -14.36 -4.12
CA GLU A 736 4.14 -15.57 -4.75
C GLU A 736 4.63 -15.75 -6.20
N ALA A 737 4.83 -14.67 -6.96
CA ALA A 737 5.44 -14.76 -8.29
C ALA A 737 6.92 -15.19 -8.22
N CYS A 738 7.67 -14.73 -7.22
CA CYS A 738 9.03 -15.18 -6.93
C CYS A 738 9.06 -16.66 -6.49
N LYS A 739 8.23 -17.07 -5.52
CA LYS A 739 8.04 -18.46 -5.07
C LYS A 739 7.72 -19.38 -6.28
N ASN A 740 6.79 -18.98 -7.14
CA ASN A 740 6.46 -19.72 -8.36
C ASN A 740 7.61 -19.79 -9.37
N TYR A 741 8.42 -18.74 -9.50
CA TYR A 741 9.58 -18.74 -10.40
C TYR A 741 10.68 -19.71 -9.93
N VAL A 742 10.89 -19.87 -8.62
CA VAL A 742 11.87 -20.81 -8.03
C VAL A 742 11.32 -22.21 -7.78
N LEU A 743 9.99 -22.41 -7.82
CA LEU A 743 9.33 -23.70 -7.62
C LEU A 743 9.82 -24.75 -8.63
N ARG A 744 10.17 -25.95 -8.11
CA ARG A 744 10.79 -27.09 -8.84
C ARG A 744 12.15 -26.76 -9.49
N ARG A 745 12.85 -25.73 -9.00
CA ARG A 745 14.11 -25.21 -9.56
C ARG A 745 15.13 -24.94 -8.44
N LYS A 746 15.19 -25.87 -7.48
CA LYS A 746 15.93 -25.75 -6.22
C LYS A 746 17.45 -25.95 -6.39
N SER A 747 17.87 -26.82 -7.30
CA SER A 747 19.28 -27.00 -7.67
C SER A 747 19.89 -25.78 -8.35
N LYS A 748 21.23 -25.69 -8.36
CA LYS A 748 21.99 -24.66 -9.11
C LYS A 748 21.62 -24.71 -10.59
N ARG A 749 21.47 -23.56 -11.24
CA ARG A 749 21.22 -23.49 -12.68
C ARG A 749 22.51 -23.75 -13.46
N SER A 750 22.38 -24.47 -14.57
CA SER A 750 23.45 -24.73 -15.52
C SER A 750 23.79 -23.55 -16.43
N SER A 751 23.02 -22.45 -16.37
CA SER A 751 23.26 -21.24 -17.15
C SER A 751 23.39 -20.02 -16.24
N ASP A 752 24.42 -19.20 -16.49
CA ASP A 752 24.73 -18.02 -15.67
C ASP A 752 23.57 -17.03 -15.60
N PHE A 753 22.86 -16.80 -16.71
CA PHE A 753 21.67 -15.95 -16.73
C PHE A 753 20.49 -16.57 -15.96
N GLY A 754 20.42 -17.90 -15.89
CA GLY A 754 19.43 -18.64 -15.13
C GLY A 754 19.69 -18.55 -13.64
N GLU A 755 20.96 -18.65 -13.22
CA GLU A 755 21.35 -18.47 -11.81
C GLU A 755 21.21 -17.00 -11.40
N ALA A 756 21.60 -16.03 -12.23
CA ALA A 756 21.40 -14.60 -11.94
C ALA A 756 19.92 -14.24 -11.70
N ARG A 757 18.98 -14.83 -12.47
CA ARG A 757 17.53 -14.68 -12.24
C ARG A 757 17.06 -15.39 -10.97
N PHE A 758 17.68 -16.51 -10.61
CA PHE A 758 17.39 -17.22 -9.37
C PHE A 758 17.89 -16.44 -8.16
N GLU A 759 19.12 -15.92 -8.18
CA GLU A 759 19.69 -15.09 -7.12
C GLU A 759 18.90 -13.79 -6.93
N ALA A 760 18.48 -13.13 -8.01
CA ALA A 760 17.58 -11.97 -7.94
C ALA A 760 16.23 -12.32 -7.25
N ALA A 761 15.59 -13.43 -7.65
CA ALA A 761 14.35 -13.89 -7.02
C ALA A 761 14.56 -14.26 -5.55
N ALA A 762 15.66 -14.93 -5.21
CA ALA A 762 16.01 -15.29 -3.84
C ALA A 762 16.27 -14.05 -2.97
N THR A 763 16.93 -13.02 -3.52
CA THR A 763 17.19 -11.74 -2.83
C THR A 763 15.89 -10.98 -2.57
N LEU A 764 14.94 -11.00 -3.51
CA LEU A 764 13.59 -10.46 -3.28
C LEU A 764 12.85 -11.23 -2.18
N LEU A 765 12.87 -12.57 -2.20
CA LEU A 765 12.25 -13.37 -1.14
C LEU A 765 12.90 -13.10 0.24
N TYR A 766 14.22 -12.97 0.30
CA TYR A 766 14.98 -12.57 1.50
C TYR A 766 14.50 -11.23 2.07
N LYS A 767 14.24 -10.24 1.20
CA LYS A 767 13.87 -8.89 1.63
C LYS A 767 12.38 -8.77 1.99
N LEU A 768 11.52 -9.53 1.32
CA LEU A 768 10.07 -9.35 1.38
C LEU A 768 9.36 -10.34 2.31
N MET A 769 9.87 -11.56 2.47
CA MET A 769 9.25 -12.58 3.33
C MET A 769 9.63 -12.40 4.81
N PRO A 770 8.78 -12.85 5.75
CA PRO A 770 9.17 -12.99 7.14
C PRO A 770 10.38 -13.92 7.30
N LYS A 771 11.37 -13.52 8.11
CA LYS A 771 12.66 -14.21 8.27
C LYS A 771 12.56 -15.73 8.47
N ASN A 772 11.59 -16.21 9.26
CA ASN A 772 11.43 -17.64 9.55
C ASN A 772 10.91 -18.43 8.34
N GLU A 773 9.91 -17.91 7.61
CA GLU A 773 9.46 -18.51 6.35
C GLU A 773 10.58 -18.53 5.32
N PHE A 774 11.36 -17.44 5.26
CA PHE A 774 12.51 -17.37 4.38
C PHE A 774 13.56 -18.42 4.74
N ILE A 775 13.87 -18.63 6.02
CA ILE A 775 14.78 -19.68 6.48
C ILE A 775 14.24 -21.08 6.12
N ALA A 776 12.96 -21.35 6.31
CA ALA A 776 12.35 -22.63 5.93
C ALA A 776 12.45 -22.88 4.42
N TRP A 777 12.09 -21.89 3.60
CA TRP A 777 12.25 -21.94 2.14
C TRP A 777 13.72 -22.10 1.71
N MET A 778 14.64 -21.38 2.34
CA MET A 778 16.08 -21.43 2.08
C MET A 778 16.66 -22.81 2.42
N ASN A 779 16.23 -23.42 3.53
CA ASN A 779 16.65 -24.77 3.91
C ASN A 779 16.13 -25.84 2.93
N ASP A 780 14.87 -25.73 2.50
CA ASP A 780 14.30 -26.58 1.45
C ASP A 780 15.01 -26.42 0.09
N VAL A 781 15.42 -25.20 -0.28
CA VAL A 781 16.28 -24.99 -1.45
C VAL A 781 17.66 -25.65 -1.25
N ASN A 782 18.28 -25.44 -0.09
CA ASN A 782 19.63 -25.90 0.21
C ASN A 782 19.73 -27.43 0.38
N SER A 783 18.65 -28.13 0.71
CA SER A 783 18.63 -29.61 0.72
C SER A 783 18.74 -30.22 -0.69
N HIS A 784 18.65 -29.40 -1.73
CA HIS A 784 18.84 -29.77 -3.14
C HIS A 784 20.11 -29.14 -3.75
N ARG A 785 21.04 -28.67 -2.90
CA ARG A 785 22.31 -28.04 -3.31
C ARG A 785 23.46 -28.60 -2.47
N ASP A 786 24.19 -29.56 -3.03
CA ASP A 786 25.25 -30.29 -2.31
C ASP A 786 26.49 -29.43 -2.05
N ASP A 787 26.91 -28.62 -3.03
CA ASP A 787 28.07 -27.73 -2.94
C ASP A 787 27.78 -26.54 -1.99
N PRO A 788 28.58 -26.33 -0.93
CA PRO A 788 28.46 -25.16 -0.05
C PRO A 788 28.51 -23.80 -0.77
N ALA A 789 29.23 -23.68 -1.89
CA ALA A 789 29.31 -22.44 -2.67
C ALA A 789 28.00 -22.12 -3.42
N ASP A 790 27.19 -23.14 -3.69
CA ASP A 790 25.89 -23.00 -4.36
C ASP A 790 24.75 -22.73 -3.39
N LYS A 791 24.93 -23.01 -2.10
CA LYS A 791 23.90 -22.79 -1.08
C LYS A 791 23.51 -21.30 -1.01
N VAL A 792 22.21 -21.08 -0.86
CA VAL A 792 21.64 -19.78 -0.54
C VAL A 792 21.92 -19.51 0.93
N THR A 793 22.64 -18.43 1.23
CA THR A 793 22.95 -18.02 2.61
C THR A 793 22.51 -16.58 2.84
N TRP A 794 22.30 -16.23 4.11
CA TRP A 794 21.85 -14.89 4.51
C TRP A 794 22.86 -13.81 4.06
N ASP A 795 24.16 -14.06 4.27
CA ASP A 795 25.25 -13.15 3.89
C ASP A 795 25.38 -13.00 2.36
N LYS A 796 25.19 -14.09 1.60
CA LYS A 796 25.24 -14.06 0.13
C LYS A 796 24.13 -13.17 -0.42
N LEU A 797 22.92 -13.26 0.13
CA LEU A 797 21.79 -12.45 -0.33
C LEU A 797 21.88 -10.99 0.16
N ALA A 798 22.35 -10.73 1.39
CA ALA A 798 22.65 -9.38 1.85
C ALA A 798 23.71 -8.69 0.96
N THR A 799 24.73 -9.43 0.54
CA THR A 799 25.75 -8.95 -0.41
C THR A 799 25.16 -8.64 -1.79
N GLN A 800 24.21 -9.45 -2.27
CA GLN A 800 23.51 -9.18 -3.54
C GLN A 800 22.53 -8.00 -3.41
N GLU A 801 21.82 -7.85 -2.28
CA GLU A 801 20.98 -6.67 -2.00
C GLU A 801 21.81 -5.39 -2.09
N ALA A 802 22.92 -5.32 -1.36
CA ALA A 802 23.85 -4.19 -1.40
C ALA A 802 24.34 -3.93 -2.83
N LYS A 803 24.72 -4.98 -3.58
CA LYS A 803 25.13 -4.85 -4.98
C LYS A 803 24.03 -4.31 -5.90
N TYR A 804 22.78 -4.74 -5.75
CA TYR A 804 21.66 -4.22 -6.55
C TYR A 804 21.39 -2.75 -6.22
N PHE A 805 21.34 -2.40 -4.94
CA PHE A 805 21.20 -1.02 -4.46
C PHE A 805 22.33 -0.12 -5.01
N THR A 806 23.58 -0.47 -4.75
CA THR A 806 24.76 0.27 -5.22
C THR A 806 24.82 0.35 -6.75
N SER A 807 24.39 -0.69 -7.48
CA SER A 807 24.34 -0.63 -8.96
C SER A 807 23.24 0.31 -9.49
N ALA A 808 22.11 0.45 -8.80
CA ALA A 808 21.08 1.43 -9.16
C ALA A 808 21.54 2.86 -8.84
N GLN A 809 22.11 3.04 -7.64
CA GLN A 809 22.72 4.29 -7.19
C GLN A 809 23.79 4.78 -8.17
N PHE A 810 24.78 3.93 -8.53
CA PHE A 810 25.80 4.29 -9.52
C PHE A 810 25.22 4.68 -10.88
N LYS A 811 24.16 4.02 -11.37
CA LYS A 811 23.51 4.42 -12.64
C LYS A 811 22.84 5.79 -12.56
N ILE A 812 22.22 6.11 -11.43
CA ILE A 812 21.61 7.43 -11.20
C ILE A 812 22.71 8.49 -11.10
N GLU A 813 23.79 8.20 -10.36
CA GLU A 813 24.96 9.08 -10.24
C GLU A 813 25.69 9.30 -11.57
N ASP A 814 25.84 8.26 -12.39
CA ASP A 814 26.42 8.34 -13.74
C ASP A 814 25.52 9.16 -14.66
N SER A 815 24.20 8.96 -14.61
CA SER A 815 23.24 9.76 -15.39
C SER A 815 23.24 11.24 -14.99
N GLN A 816 23.34 11.52 -13.69
CA GLN A 816 23.52 12.88 -13.16
C GLN A 816 24.88 13.46 -13.54
N SER A 817 25.97 12.69 -13.47
CA SER A 817 27.31 13.17 -13.84
C SER A 817 27.42 13.43 -15.34
N ALA A 818 26.76 12.60 -16.15
CA ALA A 818 26.61 12.78 -17.58
C ALA A 818 25.82 14.06 -17.93
N SER A 819 24.94 14.57 -17.06
CA SER A 819 24.08 15.75 -17.34
C SER A 819 24.82 16.99 -17.83
N ASN A 820 26.09 17.17 -17.45
CA ASN A 820 26.93 18.26 -17.94
C ASN A 820 27.22 18.21 -19.45
N GLY A 821 27.17 17.02 -20.08
CA GLY A 821 27.37 16.83 -21.51
C GLY A 821 26.08 17.00 -22.33
N ASN A 822 26.22 17.34 -23.62
CA ASN A 822 25.09 17.45 -24.55
C ASN A 822 24.44 16.06 -24.79
N ARG A 823 23.11 16.01 -24.89
CA ARG A 823 22.34 14.77 -25.19
C ARG A 823 22.29 14.47 -26.67
N THR A 824 22.15 15.52 -27.44
CA THR A 824 22.18 15.51 -28.90
C THR A 824 23.55 15.99 -29.33
N ARG A 825 24.21 15.25 -30.22
CA ARG A 825 25.53 15.65 -30.73
C ARG A 825 25.37 16.87 -31.65
N ILE A 826 25.63 18.05 -31.12
CA ILE A 826 25.52 19.35 -31.81
C ILE A 826 26.58 19.46 -32.93
N PRO A 827 26.23 19.83 -34.17
CA PRO A 827 27.21 20.18 -35.20
C PRO A 827 27.95 21.47 -34.83
N GLU A 828 29.22 21.61 -35.21
CA GLU A 828 30.03 22.82 -34.92
C GLU A 828 29.35 24.14 -35.32
N THR A 829 28.66 24.19 -36.46
CA THR A 829 27.89 25.36 -36.95
C THR A 829 26.67 25.73 -36.08
N CYS A 830 26.40 24.96 -35.03
CA CYS A 830 25.29 25.14 -34.12
C CYS A 830 25.75 25.23 -32.65
N ILE A 831 27.06 25.10 -32.35
CA ILE A 831 27.57 25.17 -30.98
C ILE A 831 27.32 26.55 -30.39
N ASP A 832 27.85 27.60 -31.01
CA ASP A 832 27.71 29.00 -30.57
C ASP A 832 26.23 29.42 -30.39
N LYS A 833 25.34 28.87 -31.23
CA LYS A 833 23.89 29.12 -31.20
C LYS A 833 23.19 28.41 -30.04
N MET A 834 23.69 27.23 -29.65
CA MET A 834 23.19 26.48 -28.50
C MET A 834 23.78 27.04 -27.20
N GLU A 835 25.04 27.45 -27.20
CA GLU A 835 25.65 28.19 -26.08
C GLU A 835 24.93 29.50 -25.82
N LEU A 836 24.41 30.20 -26.84
CA LEU A 836 23.53 31.36 -26.65
C LEU A 836 22.28 31.02 -25.82
N ILE A 837 21.65 29.87 -26.08
CA ILE A 837 20.46 29.41 -25.34
C ILE A 837 20.85 28.98 -23.91
N ASP A 838 21.93 28.20 -23.76
CA ASP A 838 22.44 27.80 -22.44
C ASP A 838 22.78 29.05 -21.59
N ASN A 839 23.43 30.06 -22.18
CA ASN A 839 23.77 31.33 -21.52
C ASN A 839 22.55 32.21 -21.20
N LEU A 840 21.43 32.06 -21.92
CA LEU A 840 20.19 32.81 -21.67
C LEU A 840 19.37 32.17 -20.54
N TYR A 841 19.33 30.84 -20.49
CA TYR A 841 18.45 30.08 -19.60
C TYR A 841 19.15 29.43 -18.39
N GLY A 842 20.49 29.34 -18.37
CA GLY A 842 21.27 28.74 -17.28
C GLY A 842 21.14 29.44 -15.92
N PHE A 843 21.55 28.76 -14.84
CA PHE A 843 21.58 29.32 -13.48
C PHE A 843 22.32 30.65 -13.43
N LYS A 844 23.44 30.78 -14.15
CA LYS A 844 24.28 31.97 -14.23
C LYS A 844 24.24 32.54 -15.64
N PRO A 845 23.24 33.38 -15.96
CA PRO A 845 23.07 33.87 -17.31
C PRO A 845 24.28 34.72 -17.72
N ALA A 846 24.82 34.45 -18.91
CA ALA A 846 26.01 35.11 -19.41
C ALA A 846 25.66 36.08 -20.55
N THR A 847 26.10 37.33 -20.42
CA THR A 847 25.91 38.37 -21.42
C THR A 847 26.88 38.19 -22.59
N ASN A 848 26.37 38.05 -23.82
CA ASN A 848 27.15 38.21 -25.03
C ASN A 848 26.74 39.48 -25.80
N ALA A 849 27.55 39.90 -26.78
CA ALA A 849 27.30 41.13 -27.53
C ALA A 849 25.92 41.18 -28.21
N ASN A 850 25.44 40.06 -28.77
CA ASN A 850 24.17 39.99 -29.47
C ASN A 850 22.97 40.14 -28.52
N LEU A 851 23.04 39.55 -27.31
CA LEU A 851 22.01 39.73 -26.28
C LEU A 851 22.01 41.16 -25.72
N VAL A 852 23.20 41.75 -25.53
CA VAL A 852 23.35 43.14 -25.06
C VAL A 852 22.82 44.14 -26.10
N GLU A 853 23.04 43.90 -27.39
CA GLU A 853 22.45 44.71 -28.48
C GLU A 853 20.92 44.58 -28.52
N LEU A 854 20.39 43.37 -28.28
CA LEU A 854 18.95 43.09 -28.36
C LEU A 854 18.15 43.63 -27.16
N PHE A 855 18.64 43.41 -25.93
CA PHE A 855 17.92 43.70 -24.69
C PHE A 855 18.44 44.94 -23.95
N GLY A 856 19.69 45.35 -24.18
CA GLY A 856 20.40 46.35 -23.39
C GLY A 856 21.03 45.76 -22.12
N GLN A 857 22.27 46.17 -21.82
CA GLN A 857 23.03 45.66 -20.68
C GLN A 857 22.31 45.86 -19.33
N GLU A 858 21.66 47.01 -19.13
CA GLU A 858 20.98 47.35 -17.89
C GLU A 858 19.79 46.40 -17.61
N ASN A 859 18.94 46.15 -18.62
CA ASN A 859 17.81 45.22 -18.50
C ASN A 859 18.25 43.79 -18.19
N ILE A 860 19.38 43.33 -18.77
CA ILE A 860 19.92 42.00 -18.47
C ILE A 860 20.42 41.96 -17.03
N ASN A 861 21.22 42.95 -16.61
CA ASN A 861 21.78 43.01 -15.26
C ASN A 861 20.69 43.12 -14.17
N GLU A 862 19.59 43.82 -14.44
CA GLU A 862 18.48 44.00 -13.52
C GLU A 862 17.58 42.75 -13.42
N LYS A 863 17.21 42.16 -14.56
CA LYS A 863 16.17 41.12 -14.61
C LYS A 863 16.69 39.68 -14.66
N MET A 864 17.87 39.44 -15.24
CA MET A 864 18.43 38.09 -15.40
C MET A 864 19.32 37.74 -14.21
N ILE A 865 18.71 37.65 -13.03
CA ILE A 865 19.41 37.35 -11.78
C ILE A 865 19.92 35.89 -11.81
N SER A 866 21.10 35.67 -11.24
CA SER A 866 21.64 34.32 -11.07
C SER A 866 20.86 33.56 -10.00
N ALA A 867 20.50 32.31 -10.28
CA ALA A 867 19.88 31.44 -9.28
C ALA A 867 20.87 31.09 -8.15
N GLU A 868 20.36 30.85 -6.94
CA GLU A 868 21.19 30.38 -5.84
C GLU A 868 21.77 28.99 -6.13
N ALA A 869 23.04 28.79 -5.79
CA ALA A 869 23.71 27.51 -6.01
C ALA A 869 23.32 26.52 -4.90
N GLY A 870 22.44 25.56 -5.19
CA GLY A 870 22.07 24.55 -4.19
C GLY A 870 20.96 23.55 -4.54
N PHE A 871 20.36 23.60 -5.73
CA PHE A 871 19.23 22.72 -6.08
C PHE A 871 19.56 21.23 -5.91
N VAL A 872 18.60 20.50 -5.32
CA VAL A 872 18.72 19.06 -5.09
C VAL A 872 18.84 18.27 -6.39
N PRO A 873 19.49 17.09 -6.37
CA PRO A 873 19.38 16.13 -7.45
C PRO A 873 17.92 15.75 -7.72
N ILE A 874 17.55 15.61 -9.00
CA ILE A 874 16.28 14.99 -9.39
C ILE A 874 16.44 13.47 -9.28
N GLY A 875 15.51 12.83 -8.56
CA GLY A 875 15.55 11.41 -8.22
C GLY A 875 16.30 11.10 -6.91
N PRO A 876 16.21 9.85 -6.41
CA PRO A 876 16.71 9.43 -5.10
C PRO A 876 18.26 9.27 -5.01
N SER A 877 19.02 10.30 -5.40
CA SER A 877 20.49 10.29 -5.33
C SER A 877 20.99 10.82 -3.98
N GLU A 878 21.78 10.02 -3.26
CA GLU A 878 22.42 10.44 -1.99
C GLU A 878 23.54 11.45 -2.19
N VAL A 879 24.14 11.50 -3.37
CA VAL A 879 25.26 12.40 -3.67
C VAL A 879 24.70 13.80 -3.95
N ARG A 880 25.15 14.79 -3.16
CA ARG A 880 24.83 16.23 -3.30
C ARG A 880 25.42 16.88 -4.57
N LYS A 881 25.38 16.21 -5.71
CA LYS A 881 25.65 16.80 -7.03
C LYS A 881 24.42 17.61 -7.41
N SER A 882 24.58 18.92 -7.55
CA SER A 882 23.51 19.81 -8.01
C SER A 882 23.07 19.45 -9.42
N LEU A 883 21.84 19.81 -9.76
CA LEU A 883 21.36 19.86 -11.14
C LEU A 883 22.37 20.63 -12.03
N SER A 884 22.57 20.20 -13.28
CA SER A 884 23.54 20.85 -14.19
C SER A 884 22.98 22.12 -14.83
N GLU A 885 23.87 23.03 -15.21
CA GLU A 885 23.55 24.31 -15.89
C GLU A 885 22.60 24.10 -17.09
N LYS A 886 22.83 23.02 -17.86
CA LYS A 886 22.06 22.69 -19.06
C LYS A 886 20.74 21.98 -18.78
N ASP A 887 20.66 21.16 -17.72
CA ASP A 887 19.37 20.61 -17.28
C ASP A 887 18.47 21.75 -16.76
N PHE A 888 19.02 22.71 -16.00
CA PHE A 888 18.26 23.89 -15.61
C PHE A 888 17.94 24.81 -16.80
N ALA A 889 18.84 24.98 -17.77
CA ALA A 889 18.52 25.72 -18.99
C ALA A 889 17.32 25.09 -19.73
N ALA A 890 17.22 23.75 -19.76
CA ALA A 890 16.06 23.05 -20.28
C ALA A 890 14.78 23.26 -19.43
N LEU A 891 14.89 23.30 -18.09
CA LEU A 891 13.77 23.63 -17.20
C LEU A 891 13.31 25.09 -17.35
N ALA A 892 14.21 26.06 -17.45
CA ALA A 892 13.87 27.48 -17.61
C ALA A 892 13.31 27.76 -19.02
N TYR A 893 13.82 27.09 -20.04
CA TYR A 893 13.23 27.05 -21.38
C TYR A 893 11.80 26.49 -21.34
N ALA A 894 11.58 25.35 -20.67
CA ALA A 894 10.26 24.76 -20.47
C ALA A 894 9.33 25.65 -19.64
N GLY A 895 9.86 26.30 -18.60
CA GLY A 895 9.18 27.27 -17.73
C GLY A 895 8.65 28.45 -18.53
N THR A 896 9.40 28.92 -19.53
CA THR A 896 8.98 29.99 -20.44
C THR A 896 7.79 29.58 -21.34
N MET A 897 7.52 28.27 -21.47
CA MET A 897 6.38 27.71 -22.18
C MET A 897 5.17 27.40 -21.28
N THR A 898 5.24 27.76 -20.00
CA THR A 898 4.07 27.72 -19.08
C THR A 898 3.10 28.85 -19.39
N THR A 899 1.84 28.70 -18.96
CA THR A 899 0.80 29.71 -19.15
C THR A 899 1.11 31.03 -18.43
N GLU A 900 1.75 30.90 -17.28
CA GLU A 900 2.03 31.96 -16.31
C GLU A 900 3.19 32.81 -16.84
N ALA A 901 4.32 32.19 -17.21
CA ALA A 901 5.43 32.91 -17.81
C ALA A 901 5.06 33.56 -19.14
N ALA A 902 4.24 32.90 -19.97
CA ALA A 902 3.75 33.48 -21.19
C ALA A 902 2.75 34.62 -20.97
N ALA A 903 2.08 34.72 -19.81
CA ALA A 903 1.12 35.80 -19.54
C ALA A 903 1.81 37.18 -19.45
N GLU A 904 3.06 37.23 -18.97
CA GLU A 904 3.86 38.47 -18.83
C GLU A 904 4.14 39.19 -20.17
N GLU A 905 4.04 38.49 -21.31
CA GLU A 905 4.08 39.15 -22.61
C GLU A 905 2.76 39.91 -22.88
N ASN A 906 2.80 41.19 -23.24
CA ASN A 906 1.57 41.98 -23.48
C ASN A 906 0.83 41.72 -24.83
N ARG A 907 1.21 40.68 -25.59
CA ARG A 907 0.55 40.26 -26.85
C ARG A 907 -0.36 39.05 -26.64
N HIS A 908 -1.38 38.88 -27.49
CA HIS A 908 -2.27 37.71 -27.56
C HIS A 908 -2.91 37.28 -26.22
N THR A 909 -3.19 38.24 -25.34
CA THR A 909 -3.71 38.02 -23.97
C THR A 909 -5.07 37.30 -23.92
N ALA A 910 -5.83 37.27 -25.01
CA ALA A 910 -7.10 36.56 -25.10
C ALA A 910 -6.98 35.01 -25.13
N TYR A 911 -5.79 34.45 -25.39
CA TYR A 911 -5.59 32.99 -25.53
C TYR A 911 -4.29 32.50 -24.84
N PRO A 912 -4.14 32.68 -23.50
CA PRO A 912 -2.88 32.43 -22.80
C PRO A 912 -2.33 31.00 -22.98
N GLN A 913 -3.18 29.98 -22.98
CA GLN A 913 -2.79 28.57 -23.17
C GLN A 913 -2.26 28.22 -24.58
N LEU A 914 -2.56 29.05 -25.58
CA LEU A 914 -2.23 28.78 -26.99
C LEU A 914 -1.22 29.79 -27.55
N LYS A 915 -1.03 30.90 -26.86
CA LYS A 915 0.00 31.91 -27.09
C LYS A 915 1.41 31.31 -27.16
N THR A 916 1.74 30.39 -26.25
CA THR A 916 3.04 29.68 -26.24
C THR A 916 3.30 28.93 -27.55
N LEU A 917 2.27 28.41 -28.23
CA LEU A 917 2.42 27.76 -29.54
C LEU A 917 2.73 28.74 -30.69
N VAL A 918 2.44 30.03 -30.52
CA VAL A 918 2.67 31.08 -31.53
C VAL A 918 3.95 31.86 -31.23
N THR A 919 4.11 32.32 -29.99
CA THR A 919 5.27 33.13 -29.58
C THR A 919 6.45 32.31 -29.05
N GLY A 920 6.27 31.02 -28.76
CA GLY A 920 7.32 30.13 -28.24
C GLY A 920 8.58 30.01 -29.11
N LYS A 921 8.44 30.08 -30.43
CA LYS A 921 9.61 30.16 -31.32
C LYS A 921 10.49 31.39 -31.03
N TYR A 922 9.89 32.51 -30.63
CA TYR A 922 10.62 33.73 -30.26
C TYR A 922 11.21 33.68 -28.84
N TYR A 923 10.81 32.72 -28.01
CA TYR A 923 11.49 32.37 -26.76
C TYR A 923 12.67 31.40 -26.99
N GLY A 924 12.57 30.54 -28.00
CA GLY A 924 13.58 29.52 -28.30
C GLY A 924 14.34 29.74 -29.60
N THR A 925 13.80 29.16 -30.67
CA THR A 925 14.51 28.89 -31.93
C THR A 925 14.91 30.13 -32.72
N GLU A 926 14.21 31.24 -32.57
CA GLU A 926 14.53 32.49 -33.27
C GLU A 926 15.83 33.15 -32.76
N PHE A 927 16.26 32.89 -31.52
CA PHE A 927 17.57 33.31 -31.02
C PHE A 927 18.74 32.65 -31.76
N MET A 928 18.53 31.48 -32.40
CA MET A 928 19.57 30.79 -33.17
C MET A 928 19.77 31.37 -34.59
N LYS A 929 19.04 32.42 -34.96
CA LYS A 929 19.16 33.08 -36.27
C LYS A 929 20.18 34.22 -36.26
N GLU A 930 20.80 34.45 -37.41
CA GLU A 930 21.76 35.53 -37.63
C GLU A 930 21.30 36.40 -38.80
N PRO A 931 21.00 37.69 -38.60
CA PRO A 931 20.87 38.36 -37.29
C PRO A 931 19.65 37.84 -36.49
N ILE A 932 19.68 38.04 -35.17
CA ILE A 932 18.54 37.72 -34.30
C ILE A 932 17.36 38.66 -34.65
N PRO A 933 16.11 38.17 -34.81
CA PRO A 933 14.98 39.01 -35.13
C PRO A 933 14.72 40.10 -34.08
N SER A 934 14.43 41.32 -34.53
CA SER A 934 14.19 42.48 -33.66
C SER A 934 13.03 42.28 -32.67
N GLU A 935 12.09 41.41 -33.01
CA GLU A 935 10.97 41.00 -32.18
C GLU A 935 11.39 40.28 -30.89
N CYS A 936 12.55 39.61 -30.88
CA CYS A 936 13.06 38.86 -29.74
C CYS A 936 13.23 39.74 -28.48
N LYS A 937 13.45 41.06 -28.65
CA LYS A 937 13.61 42.00 -27.53
C LYS A 937 12.39 42.14 -26.61
N TYR A 938 11.19 41.89 -27.13
CA TYR A 938 9.93 42.03 -26.37
C TYR A 938 9.60 40.83 -25.48
N HIS A 939 10.48 39.82 -25.46
CA HIS A 939 10.22 38.54 -24.81
C HIS A 939 11.03 38.33 -23.51
N LEU A 940 11.84 39.31 -23.09
CA LEU A 940 12.68 39.21 -21.89
C LEU A 940 11.86 38.90 -20.63
N ASP A 941 10.72 39.54 -20.44
CA ASP A 941 9.90 39.35 -19.23
C ASP A 941 9.33 37.92 -19.11
N ALA A 942 8.92 37.32 -20.23
CA ALA A 942 8.49 35.92 -20.25
C ALA A 942 9.66 34.94 -19.99
N ILE A 943 10.86 35.24 -20.51
CA ILE A 943 12.09 34.47 -20.24
C ILE A 943 12.45 34.54 -18.75
N VAL A 944 12.39 35.73 -18.14
CA VAL A 944 12.64 35.95 -16.71
C VAL A 944 11.60 35.21 -15.87
N ALA A 945 10.31 35.30 -16.22
CA ALA A 945 9.25 34.57 -15.55
C ALA A 945 9.41 33.04 -15.69
N GLY A 946 9.87 32.55 -16.84
CA GLY A 946 10.17 31.14 -17.07
C GLY A 946 11.37 30.63 -16.26
N ARG A 947 12.43 31.43 -16.12
CA ARG A 947 13.54 31.17 -15.19
C ARG A 947 13.06 31.12 -13.74
N ASN A 948 12.26 32.09 -13.31
CA ASN A 948 11.71 32.12 -11.95
C ASN A 948 10.76 30.94 -11.69
N SER A 949 9.96 30.54 -12.67
CA SER A 949 9.12 29.33 -12.61
C SER A 949 9.97 28.07 -12.39
N ALA A 950 11.09 27.91 -13.11
CA ALA A 950 12.01 26.80 -12.91
C ALA A 950 12.72 26.84 -11.53
N ILE A 951 13.13 28.02 -11.04
CA ILE A 951 13.71 28.19 -9.70
C ILE A 951 12.72 27.77 -8.63
N ASN A 952 11.50 28.31 -8.68
CA ASN A 952 10.45 27.99 -7.72
C ASN A 952 10.09 26.50 -7.77
N ALA A 953 9.93 25.93 -8.96
CA ALA A 953 9.64 24.51 -9.11
C ALA A 953 10.74 23.59 -8.55
N MET A 954 12.01 23.98 -8.67
CA MET A 954 13.12 23.23 -8.07
C MET A 954 13.25 23.43 -6.55
N ASN A 955 12.83 24.59 -6.02
CA ASN A 955 12.75 24.84 -4.58
C ASN A 955 11.63 24.01 -3.93
N GLU A 956 10.43 24.01 -4.53
CA GLU A 956 9.29 23.19 -4.08
C GLU A 956 9.63 21.69 -4.16
N TYR A 957 10.31 21.27 -5.23
CA TYR A 957 10.83 19.89 -5.38
C TYR A 957 11.83 19.53 -4.27
N ALA A 958 12.69 20.47 -3.85
CA ALA A 958 13.61 20.27 -2.72
C ALA A 958 12.89 20.13 -1.36
N THR A 959 11.71 20.71 -1.21
CA THR A 959 10.82 20.50 -0.04
C THR A 959 9.86 19.32 -0.20
N GLY A 960 9.88 18.63 -1.34
CA GLY A 960 9.11 17.40 -1.60
C GLY A 960 7.87 17.58 -2.49
N ASP A 961 7.48 18.80 -2.87
CA ASP A 961 6.39 19.01 -3.83
C ASP A 961 6.90 18.92 -5.28
N LYS A 962 6.57 17.80 -5.92
CA LYS A 962 6.97 17.50 -7.30
C LYS A 962 6.03 18.08 -8.35
N TYR A 963 4.85 18.59 -7.97
CA TYR A 963 3.82 19.01 -8.92
C TYR A 963 4.21 20.23 -9.78
N PRO A 964 4.83 21.30 -9.23
CA PRO A 964 5.29 22.43 -10.04
C PRO A 964 6.33 22.04 -11.08
N LEU A 965 7.29 21.18 -10.71
CA LEU A 965 8.32 20.69 -11.63
C LEU A 965 7.73 19.82 -12.74
N ALA A 966 6.78 18.94 -12.40
CA ALA A 966 6.03 18.16 -13.38
C ALA A 966 5.27 19.04 -14.38
N HIS A 967 4.67 20.15 -13.91
CA HIS A 967 3.95 21.10 -14.76
C HIS A 967 4.89 21.80 -15.76
N VAL A 968 6.03 22.30 -15.28
CA VAL A 968 7.08 22.92 -16.11
C VAL A 968 7.54 21.94 -17.20
N ILE A 969 7.92 20.72 -16.81
CA ILE A 969 8.44 19.72 -17.75
C ILE A 969 7.40 19.32 -18.80
N SER A 970 6.15 19.07 -18.40
CA SER A 970 5.08 18.72 -19.34
C SER A 970 4.76 19.85 -20.34
N SER A 971 4.81 21.11 -19.88
CA SER A 971 4.62 22.27 -20.75
C SER A 971 5.74 22.38 -21.80
N GLY A 972 6.99 22.15 -21.40
CA GLY A 972 8.14 22.08 -22.31
C GLY A 972 8.02 20.97 -23.36
N ILE A 973 7.77 19.73 -22.93
CA ILE A 973 7.61 18.56 -23.82
C ILE A 973 6.50 18.80 -24.84
N ARG A 974 5.33 19.29 -24.37
CA ARG A 974 4.18 19.59 -25.23
C ARG A 974 4.49 20.69 -26.25
N HIS A 975 5.14 21.77 -25.83
CA HIS A 975 5.53 22.85 -26.73
C HIS A 975 6.50 22.35 -27.82
N ILE A 976 7.55 21.62 -27.43
CA ILE A 976 8.54 21.05 -28.36
C ILE A 976 7.86 20.12 -29.38
N ALA A 977 6.98 19.22 -28.93
CA ALA A 977 6.25 18.30 -29.80
C ALA A 977 5.36 19.06 -30.81
N ALA A 978 4.57 20.04 -30.34
CA ALA A 978 3.71 20.85 -31.19
C ALA A 978 4.50 21.69 -32.21
N ALA A 979 5.59 22.33 -31.78
CA ALA A 979 6.46 23.14 -32.65
C ALA A 979 7.14 22.29 -33.74
N ALA A 980 7.55 21.06 -33.43
CA ALA A 980 8.09 20.12 -34.41
C ALA A 980 7.01 19.61 -35.39
N ARG A 981 5.77 19.35 -34.95
CA ARG A 981 4.64 18.99 -35.84
C ARG A 981 4.17 20.14 -36.75
N ALA A 982 4.44 21.38 -36.33
CA ALA A 982 4.15 22.59 -37.11
C ALA A 982 5.21 22.90 -38.18
N SER A 983 6.45 22.39 -38.05
CA SER A 983 7.53 22.68 -38.99
C SER A 983 7.27 22.11 -40.39
N GLU A 984 7.64 22.87 -41.42
CA GLU A 984 7.56 22.45 -42.84
C GLU A 984 8.73 21.57 -43.29
N LYS A 985 9.82 21.51 -42.51
CA LYS A 985 11.08 20.82 -42.83
C LYS A 985 11.84 20.43 -41.56
N VAL A 986 12.84 19.57 -41.69
CA VAL A 986 13.78 19.23 -40.61
C VAL A 986 14.99 20.15 -40.73
N ASP A 987 14.97 21.25 -39.99
CA ASP A 987 16.07 22.22 -39.91
C ASP A 987 16.73 22.24 -38.52
N ASP A 988 17.63 23.21 -38.29
CA ASP A 988 18.49 23.22 -37.10
C ASP A 988 17.70 23.39 -35.79
N ASN A 989 16.44 23.82 -35.86
CA ASN A 989 15.52 23.85 -34.73
C ASN A 989 15.28 22.47 -34.12
N PHE A 990 15.31 21.40 -34.93
CA PHE A 990 15.20 20.04 -34.44
C PHE A 990 16.37 19.65 -33.52
N ILE A 991 17.54 20.28 -33.66
CA ILE A 991 18.70 20.00 -32.79
C ILE A 991 18.45 20.58 -31.39
N LEU A 992 17.94 21.82 -31.28
CA LEU A 992 17.54 22.43 -30.01
C LEU A 992 16.37 21.66 -29.37
N TYR A 993 15.32 21.36 -30.14
CA TYR A 993 14.17 20.58 -29.70
C TYR A 993 14.57 19.19 -29.19
N SER A 994 15.52 18.52 -29.86
CA SER A 994 16.09 17.24 -29.44
C SER A 994 16.90 17.35 -28.16
N GLU A 995 17.76 18.37 -28.02
CA GLU A 995 18.55 18.58 -26.80
C GLU A 995 17.65 18.85 -25.57
N MET A 996 16.76 19.84 -25.66
CA MET A 996 15.88 20.22 -24.56
C MET A 996 14.86 19.12 -24.26
N GLY A 997 14.26 18.51 -25.28
CA GLY A 997 13.33 17.41 -25.13
C GLY A 997 13.96 16.17 -24.48
N SER A 998 15.19 15.82 -24.85
CA SER A 998 15.93 14.71 -24.22
C SER A 998 16.22 14.97 -22.75
N ARG A 999 16.65 16.18 -22.38
CA ARG A 999 16.89 16.55 -20.97
C ARG A 999 15.61 16.47 -20.14
N LEU A 1000 14.51 17.00 -20.66
CA LEU A 1000 13.21 16.97 -20.01
C LEU A 1000 12.70 15.54 -19.81
N MET A 1001 12.82 14.65 -20.82
CA MET A 1001 12.50 13.23 -20.66
C MET A 1001 13.42 12.55 -19.63
N GLU A 1002 14.73 12.75 -19.70
CA GLU A 1002 15.66 12.15 -18.74
C GLU A 1002 15.43 12.61 -17.30
N MET A 1003 15.01 13.86 -17.08
CA MET A 1003 14.64 14.33 -15.75
C MET A 1003 13.41 13.59 -15.21
N LEU A 1004 12.42 13.27 -16.06
CA LEU A 1004 11.31 12.38 -15.68
C LEU A 1004 11.78 10.94 -15.45
N GLU A 1005 12.70 10.42 -16.26
CA GLU A 1005 13.23 9.04 -16.11
C GLU A 1005 14.10 8.85 -14.85
N ARG A 1006 14.54 9.94 -14.19
CA ARG A 1006 15.22 9.89 -12.88
C ARG A 1006 14.24 9.81 -11.70
N ASP A 1007 12.97 10.19 -11.88
CA ASP A 1007 11.94 10.22 -10.82
C ASP A 1007 10.56 9.79 -11.37
N GLU A 1008 10.19 8.53 -11.17
CA GLU A 1008 8.93 7.96 -11.68
C GLU A 1008 7.66 8.62 -11.08
N GLU A 1009 7.73 9.21 -9.89
CA GLU A 1009 6.61 9.97 -9.34
C GLU A 1009 6.44 11.30 -10.09
N LEU A 1010 7.54 12.04 -10.30
CA LEU A 1010 7.56 13.26 -11.12
C LEU A 1010 7.04 12.97 -12.54
N LYS A 1011 7.48 11.87 -13.15
CA LYS A 1011 7.02 11.37 -14.45
C LYS A 1011 5.53 11.03 -14.47
N THR A 1012 5.01 10.40 -13.43
CA THR A 1012 3.59 10.05 -13.32
C THR A 1012 2.72 11.28 -13.09
N LEU A 1013 3.18 12.25 -12.30
CA LEU A 1013 2.53 13.56 -12.19
C LEU A 1013 2.48 14.27 -13.55
N ALA A 1014 3.63 14.34 -14.24
CA ALA A 1014 3.78 14.97 -15.54
C ALA A 1014 2.87 14.36 -16.62
N ILE A 1015 2.79 13.03 -16.68
CA ILE A 1015 2.06 12.28 -17.72
C ILE A 1015 0.57 12.10 -17.39
N THR A 1016 0.22 11.86 -16.12
CA THR A 1016 -1.11 11.36 -15.72
C THR A 1016 -1.96 12.39 -15.00
N LYS A 1017 -1.40 13.20 -14.07
CA LYS A 1017 -2.18 14.17 -13.28
C LYS A 1017 -2.20 15.60 -13.87
N ASN A 1018 -1.21 15.99 -14.69
CA ASN A 1018 -1.06 17.40 -15.11
C ASN A 1018 -1.72 17.81 -16.44
N SER A 1019 -2.17 16.89 -17.32
CA SER A 1019 -2.93 17.32 -18.52
C SER A 1019 -3.79 16.25 -19.19
N THR A 1020 -4.87 16.72 -19.81
CA THR A 1020 -5.75 16.03 -20.78
C THR A 1020 -5.03 15.00 -21.67
N GLU A 1021 -5.23 13.68 -21.47
CA GLU A 1021 -4.98 12.48 -22.34
C GLU A 1021 -3.75 12.38 -23.29
N LYS A 1022 -2.92 13.43 -23.44
CA LYS A 1022 -2.24 13.77 -24.71
C LYS A 1022 -0.74 13.94 -24.59
N ILE A 1023 -0.25 14.22 -23.38
CA ILE A 1023 1.18 14.38 -23.08
C ILE A 1023 1.97 13.07 -23.28
N LYS A 1024 1.32 11.91 -23.14
CA LYS A 1024 1.92 10.60 -23.42
C LYS A 1024 2.33 10.43 -24.88
N GLU A 1025 1.49 10.91 -25.81
CA GLU A 1025 1.81 10.92 -27.25
C GLU A 1025 2.93 11.93 -27.55
N ASP A 1026 2.92 13.07 -26.87
CA ASP A 1026 3.95 14.10 -27.01
C ASP A 1026 5.33 13.61 -26.51
N TYR A 1027 5.37 12.89 -25.37
CA TYR A 1027 6.57 12.24 -24.82
C TYR A 1027 7.19 11.24 -25.81
N GLU A 1028 6.39 10.34 -26.37
CA GLU A 1028 6.88 9.38 -27.38
C GLU A 1028 7.34 10.09 -28.67
N PHE A 1029 6.66 11.17 -29.08
CA PHE A 1029 7.03 11.93 -30.27
C PHE A 1029 8.39 12.64 -30.15
N ILE A 1030 8.85 13.02 -28.95
CA ILE A 1030 10.22 13.54 -28.74
C ILE A 1030 11.28 12.54 -29.25
N LYS A 1031 11.05 11.22 -29.12
CA LYS A 1031 11.99 10.21 -29.64
C LYS A 1031 12.14 10.29 -31.16
N SER A 1032 11.07 10.57 -31.88
CA SER A 1032 11.09 10.81 -33.34
C SER A 1032 11.81 12.12 -33.70
N ILE A 1033 11.67 13.17 -32.88
CA ILE A 1033 12.40 14.43 -33.02
C ILE A 1033 13.90 14.19 -32.86
N ASN A 1034 14.31 13.38 -31.88
CA ASN A 1034 15.71 13.02 -31.63
C ASN A 1034 16.35 12.29 -32.83
N GLU A 1035 15.63 11.35 -33.45
CA GLU A 1035 16.10 10.66 -34.66
C GLU A 1035 16.14 11.59 -35.88
N ALA A 1036 15.16 12.47 -36.06
CA ALA A 1036 15.19 13.49 -37.11
C ALA A 1036 16.37 14.47 -36.95
N ALA A 1037 16.69 14.88 -35.72
CA ALA A 1037 17.83 15.74 -35.41
C ALA A 1037 19.17 15.07 -35.75
N LYS A 1038 19.33 13.77 -35.48
CA LYS A 1038 20.51 12.98 -35.89
C LYS A 1038 20.68 12.96 -37.42
N ILE A 1039 19.58 12.80 -38.17
CA ILE A 1039 19.60 12.83 -39.64
C ILE A 1039 20.02 14.22 -40.14
N ARG A 1040 19.44 15.29 -39.59
CA ARG A 1040 19.79 16.68 -39.91
C ARG A 1040 21.26 16.97 -39.66
N LYS A 1041 21.75 16.62 -38.47
CA LYS A 1041 23.17 16.74 -38.09
C LYS A 1041 24.09 16.03 -39.09
N ASN A 1042 23.81 14.76 -39.40
CA ASN A 1042 24.63 13.99 -40.34
C ASN A 1042 24.59 14.59 -41.76
N SER A 1043 23.44 15.12 -42.21
CA SER A 1043 23.32 15.86 -43.48
C SER A 1043 24.16 17.15 -43.51
N VAL A 1044 24.28 17.87 -42.39
CA VAL A 1044 25.09 19.11 -42.30
C VAL A 1044 26.58 18.77 -42.34
N GLU A 1045 27.03 17.82 -41.52
CA GLU A 1045 28.42 17.32 -41.56
C GLU A 1045 28.76 16.76 -42.96
N ALA A 1046 27.85 16.00 -43.57
CA ALA A 1046 28.05 15.46 -44.91
C ALA A 1046 28.13 16.54 -46.00
N SER A 1047 27.36 17.64 -45.86
CA SER A 1047 27.42 18.77 -46.80
C SER A 1047 28.77 19.49 -46.73
N LYS A 1048 29.24 19.81 -45.51
CA LYS A 1048 30.58 20.39 -45.28
C LYS A 1048 31.69 19.49 -45.84
N ASN A 1049 31.63 18.19 -45.58
CA ASN A 1049 32.62 17.23 -46.07
C ASN A 1049 32.61 17.11 -47.60
N LEU A 1050 31.44 17.27 -48.24
CA LEU A 1050 31.31 17.30 -49.69
C LEU A 1050 31.88 18.60 -50.29
N GLU A 1051 31.74 19.74 -49.59
CA GLU A 1051 32.41 21.00 -49.95
C GLU A 1051 33.93 20.90 -49.78
N TRP A 1052 34.41 20.37 -48.66
CA TRP A 1052 35.84 20.12 -48.44
C TRP A 1052 36.43 19.16 -49.50
N PHE A 1053 35.70 18.11 -49.92
CA PHE A 1053 36.11 17.26 -51.05
C PHE A 1053 36.14 18.00 -52.40
N ALA A 1054 35.30 19.01 -52.63
CA ALA A 1054 35.32 19.77 -53.88
C ALA A 1054 36.64 20.53 -54.05
N GLU A 1055 37.17 21.05 -52.94
CA GLU A 1055 38.38 21.88 -52.88
C GLU A 1055 39.66 21.06 -52.70
N ASN A 1056 39.62 20.00 -51.88
CA ASN A 1056 40.82 19.30 -51.39
C ASN A 1056 40.94 17.85 -51.88
N LYS A 1057 39.85 17.23 -52.39
CA LYS A 1057 39.84 15.80 -52.77
C LYS A 1057 38.83 15.49 -53.90
N PRO A 1058 38.96 16.12 -55.10
CA PRO A 1058 37.99 15.96 -56.18
C PRO A 1058 37.80 14.50 -56.63
N ASP A 1059 38.86 13.69 -56.56
CA ASP A 1059 38.89 12.26 -56.87
C ASP A 1059 38.52 11.35 -55.68
N ALA A 1060 37.73 11.85 -54.71
CA ALA A 1060 37.23 11.05 -53.60
C ALA A 1060 36.57 9.73 -54.06
N LYS A 1061 36.77 8.65 -53.30
CA LYS A 1061 36.33 7.30 -53.68
C LYS A 1061 34.81 7.24 -53.78
N ARG A 1062 34.30 6.41 -54.69
CA ARG A 1062 32.85 6.21 -54.88
C ARG A 1062 32.11 5.87 -53.57
N SER A 1063 32.72 5.08 -52.69
CA SER A 1063 32.16 4.73 -51.38
C SER A 1063 32.11 5.90 -50.40
N GLU A 1064 33.10 6.80 -50.43
CA GLU A 1064 33.11 8.02 -49.61
C GLU A 1064 32.01 8.98 -50.08
N LYS A 1065 31.89 9.17 -51.41
CA LYS A 1065 30.80 9.92 -52.04
C LYS A 1065 29.41 9.34 -51.69
N GLU A 1066 29.30 8.01 -51.62
CA GLU A 1066 28.05 7.30 -51.35
C GLU A 1066 27.50 7.53 -49.93
N GLU A 1067 28.33 7.46 -48.89
CA GLU A 1067 27.88 7.77 -47.52
C GLU A 1067 27.41 9.23 -47.40
N LEU A 1068 28.23 10.18 -47.87
CA LEU A 1068 27.92 11.62 -47.79
C LEU A 1068 26.62 11.97 -48.53
N VAL A 1069 26.46 11.46 -49.76
CA VAL A 1069 25.24 11.70 -50.54
C VAL A 1069 24.03 11.02 -49.88
N THR A 1070 24.19 9.83 -49.28
CA THR A 1070 23.12 9.14 -48.54
C THR A 1070 22.59 10.02 -47.41
N ASP A 1071 23.46 10.57 -46.56
CA ASP A 1071 23.04 11.35 -45.41
C ASP A 1071 22.42 12.71 -45.80
N ILE A 1072 22.90 13.36 -46.87
CA ILE A 1072 22.26 14.56 -47.44
C ILE A 1072 20.86 14.24 -48.00
N VAL A 1073 20.73 13.09 -48.66
CA VAL A 1073 19.46 12.66 -49.28
C VAL A 1073 18.44 12.21 -48.23
N MET A 1074 18.89 11.64 -47.11
CA MET A 1074 18.03 11.33 -45.94
C MET A 1074 17.29 12.59 -45.44
N ASN A 1075 17.99 13.72 -45.23
CA ASN A 1075 17.33 14.94 -44.77
C ASN A 1075 16.37 15.49 -45.83
N LYS A 1076 16.82 15.60 -47.10
CA LYS A 1076 15.96 16.07 -48.21
C LYS A 1076 14.70 15.22 -48.39
N PHE A 1077 14.78 13.93 -48.08
CA PHE A 1077 13.65 13.03 -48.09
C PHE A 1077 12.67 13.34 -46.94
N LEU A 1078 13.16 13.47 -45.71
CA LEU A 1078 12.31 13.89 -44.58
C LEU A 1078 11.68 15.26 -44.80
N ASP A 1079 12.45 16.26 -45.27
CA ASP A 1079 11.96 17.60 -45.62
C ASP A 1079 10.79 17.52 -46.61
N TYR A 1080 10.95 16.75 -47.69
CA TYR A 1080 9.91 16.55 -48.69
C TYR A 1080 8.67 15.85 -48.11
N SER A 1081 8.87 14.84 -47.27
CA SER A 1081 7.77 14.07 -46.68
C SER A 1081 6.97 14.88 -45.65
N VAL A 1082 7.65 15.66 -44.79
CA VAL A 1082 7.03 16.61 -43.86
C VAL A 1082 6.25 17.68 -44.63
N LYS A 1083 6.86 18.29 -45.65
CA LYS A 1083 6.20 19.27 -46.52
C LYS A 1083 4.96 18.69 -47.22
N LYS A 1084 5.08 17.50 -47.81
CA LYS A 1084 3.92 16.83 -48.46
C LYS A 1084 2.81 16.48 -47.48
N HIS A 1085 3.14 16.23 -46.22
CA HIS A 1085 2.15 16.02 -45.18
C HIS A 1085 1.43 17.32 -44.80
N ALA A 1086 2.16 18.44 -44.68
CA ALA A 1086 1.56 19.76 -44.48
C ALA A 1086 0.61 20.13 -45.63
N GLU A 1087 1.07 20.03 -46.88
CA GLU A 1087 0.24 20.25 -48.08
C GLU A 1087 -1.02 19.35 -48.10
N LYS A 1088 -0.89 18.08 -47.70
CA LYS A 1088 -2.04 17.15 -47.62
C LYS A 1088 -3.01 17.55 -46.51
N ARG A 1089 -2.52 17.93 -45.33
CA ARG A 1089 -3.31 18.40 -44.19
C ARG A 1089 -4.13 19.64 -44.57
N GLU A 1090 -3.48 20.61 -45.22
CA GLU A 1090 -4.10 21.83 -45.75
C GLU A 1090 -5.16 21.57 -46.82
N SER A 1091 -5.00 20.49 -47.60
CA SER A 1091 -5.98 20.09 -48.63
C SER A 1091 -7.30 19.56 -48.06
N THR A 1092 -7.36 19.17 -46.78
CA THR A 1092 -8.54 18.55 -46.16
C THR A 1092 -9.70 19.54 -45.97
N ASN A 1093 -10.93 19.08 -46.19
CA ASN A 1093 -12.12 19.94 -46.06
C ASN A 1093 -12.26 20.52 -44.64
N THR A 1094 -11.89 19.76 -43.60
CA THR A 1094 -11.91 20.23 -42.20
C THR A 1094 -10.95 21.39 -41.99
N TYR A 1095 -9.70 21.27 -42.46
CA TYR A 1095 -8.73 22.36 -42.34
C TYR A 1095 -9.14 23.59 -43.16
N LYS A 1096 -9.60 23.39 -44.40
CA LYS A 1096 -10.08 24.48 -45.27
C LYS A 1096 -11.20 25.27 -44.63
N LYS A 1097 -12.27 24.60 -44.17
CA LYS A 1097 -13.42 25.25 -43.56
C LYS A 1097 -13.01 26.07 -42.32
N LEU A 1098 -12.21 25.48 -41.42
CA LEU A 1098 -11.77 26.18 -40.22
C LEU A 1098 -10.86 27.38 -40.52
N ASN A 1099 -9.98 27.27 -41.53
CA ASN A 1099 -9.15 28.39 -42.01
C ASN A 1099 -9.98 29.47 -42.73
N GLU A 1100 -11.05 29.10 -43.44
CA GLU A 1100 -12.02 30.03 -44.04
C GLU A 1100 -12.81 30.78 -42.95
N ASP A 1101 -13.28 30.09 -41.91
CA ASP A 1101 -13.95 30.68 -40.74
C ASP A 1101 -13.02 31.68 -40.02
N ALA A 1102 -11.75 31.31 -39.77
CA ALA A 1102 -10.75 32.20 -39.17
C ALA A 1102 -10.42 33.42 -40.05
N LEU A 1103 -10.28 33.23 -41.36
CA LEU A 1103 -10.07 34.32 -42.32
C LEU A 1103 -11.27 35.28 -42.39
N ALA A 1104 -12.50 34.78 -42.28
CA ALA A 1104 -13.70 35.61 -42.29
C ALA A 1104 -13.77 36.54 -41.06
N VAL A 1105 -13.45 36.02 -39.87
CA VAL A 1105 -13.36 36.83 -38.63
C VAL A 1105 -12.28 37.91 -38.77
N ALA A 1106 -11.08 37.53 -39.25
CA ALA A 1106 -9.98 38.46 -39.45
C ALA A 1106 -10.26 39.54 -40.49
N GLN A 1107 -10.93 39.22 -41.59
CA GLN A 1107 -11.38 40.20 -42.59
C GLN A 1107 -12.42 41.19 -42.00
N GLY A 1108 -13.28 40.73 -41.09
CA GLY A 1108 -14.18 41.58 -40.31
C GLY A 1108 -13.42 42.56 -39.41
N ALA A 1109 -12.49 42.06 -38.60
CA ALA A 1109 -11.65 42.86 -37.71
C ALA A 1109 -10.79 43.88 -38.49
N MET A 1110 -10.14 43.46 -39.57
CA MET A 1110 -9.31 44.31 -40.42
C MET A 1110 -10.13 45.41 -41.12
N LYS A 1111 -11.37 45.13 -41.56
CA LYS A 1111 -12.30 46.16 -42.05
C LYS A 1111 -12.60 47.21 -40.97
N GLY A 1112 -12.83 46.78 -39.72
CA GLY A 1112 -13.01 47.68 -38.59
C GLY A 1112 -11.80 48.58 -38.34
N LEU A 1113 -10.59 48.01 -38.36
CA LEU A 1113 -9.33 48.77 -38.21
C LEU A 1113 -9.07 49.75 -39.35
N VAL A 1114 -9.35 49.35 -40.60
CA VAL A 1114 -9.22 50.24 -41.77
C VAL A 1114 -10.21 51.39 -41.67
N ALA A 1115 -11.45 51.14 -41.25
CA ALA A 1115 -12.44 52.19 -41.01
C ALA A 1115 -12.01 53.15 -39.88
N ALA A 1116 -11.49 52.61 -38.76
CA ALA A 1116 -10.96 53.43 -37.65
C ALA A 1116 -9.77 54.30 -38.08
N ARG A 1117 -8.85 53.77 -38.90
CA ARG A 1117 -7.73 54.52 -39.46
C ARG A 1117 -8.21 55.62 -40.43
N GLN A 1118 -9.16 55.31 -41.32
CA GLN A 1118 -9.75 56.28 -42.24
C GLN A 1118 -10.54 57.39 -41.52
N ALA A 1119 -11.11 57.08 -40.35
CA ALA A 1119 -11.73 58.06 -39.46
C ALA A 1119 -10.73 58.81 -38.55
N HIS A 1120 -9.41 58.58 -38.70
CA HIS A 1120 -8.35 59.11 -37.84
C HIS A 1120 -8.50 58.80 -36.33
N ALA A 1121 -9.27 57.76 -35.99
CA ALA A 1121 -9.52 57.35 -34.60
C ALA A 1121 -8.33 56.57 -33.97
N ILE A 1122 -7.39 56.10 -34.80
CA ILE A 1122 -6.15 55.44 -34.39
C ILE A 1122 -4.98 55.96 -35.25
N SER A 1123 -3.77 55.99 -34.69
CA SER A 1123 -2.56 56.41 -35.41
C SER A 1123 -2.10 55.34 -36.43
N ASP A 1124 -1.23 55.73 -37.36
CA ASP A 1124 -0.64 54.81 -38.35
C ASP A 1124 0.20 53.69 -37.70
N GLU A 1125 0.81 53.96 -36.55
CA GLU A 1125 1.58 52.99 -35.77
C GLU A 1125 0.65 52.06 -34.98
N GLU A 1126 -0.42 52.59 -34.38
CA GLU A 1126 -1.43 51.77 -33.70
C GLU A 1126 -2.19 50.90 -34.69
N PHE A 1127 -2.52 51.40 -35.88
CA PHE A 1127 -3.09 50.61 -36.96
C PHE A 1127 -2.16 49.46 -37.37
N LYS A 1128 -0.86 49.71 -37.56
CA LYS A 1128 0.13 48.64 -37.86
C LYS A 1128 0.19 47.60 -36.73
N ARG A 1129 0.14 48.04 -35.47
CA ARG A 1129 0.14 47.15 -34.29
C ARG A 1129 -1.11 46.26 -34.27
N GLN A 1130 -2.29 46.86 -34.37
CA GLN A 1130 -3.58 46.16 -34.36
C GLN A 1130 -3.74 45.23 -35.58
N ALA A 1131 -3.31 45.68 -36.77
CA ALA A 1131 -3.33 44.85 -37.97
C ALA A 1131 -2.44 43.60 -37.83
N LYS A 1132 -1.27 43.73 -37.18
CA LYS A 1132 -0.40 42.59 -36.87
C LYS A 1132 -1.06 41.62 -35.88
N ILE A 1133 -1.74 42.12 -34.83
CA ILE A 1133 -2.51 41.27 -33.90
C ILE A 1133 -3.55 40.41 -34.64
N VAL A 1134 -4.26 40.97 -35.63
CA VAL A 1134 -5.27 40.24 -36.42
C VAL A 1134 -4.61 39.17 -37.31
N ASP A 1135 -3.48 39.46 -37.95
CA ASP A 1135 -2.75 38.50 -38.81
C ASP A 1135 -2.09 37.37 -38.00
N ASP A 1136 -1.53 37.71 -36.83
CA ASP A 1136 -1.03 36.75 -35.85
C ASP A 1136 -2.16 35.84 -35.32
N GLN A 1137 -3.40 36.35 -35.17
CA GLN A 1137 -4.56 35.56 -34.75
C GLN A 1137 -5.04 34.56 -35.84
N VAL A 1138 -4.92 34.90 -37.12
CA VAL A 1138 -5.12 33.91 -38.21
C VAL A 1138 -4.03 32.84 -38.18
N SER A 1139 -2.80 33.24 -37.89
CA SER A 1139 -1.67 32.32 -37.76
C SER A 1139 -1.82 31.38 -36.56
N LEU A 1140 -2.40 31.86 -35.46
CA LEU A 1140 -2.78 31.07 -34.27
C LEU A 1140 -3.77 29.93 -34.62
N GLU A 1141 -4.89 30.23 -35.27
CA GLU A 1141 -5.88 29.20 -35.64
C GLU A 1141 -5.28 28.14 -36.58
N ARG A 1142 -4.46 28.56 -37.56
CA ARG A 1142 -3.73 27.62 -38.43
C ARG A 1142 -2.81 26.68 -37.66
N LEU A 1143 -2.10 27.18 -36.65
CA LEU A 1143 -1.23 26.38 -35.77
C LEU A 1143 -2.06 25.42 -34.89
N ILE A 1144 -3.17 25.87 -34.32
CA ILE A 1144 -4.10 25.02 -33.55
C ILE A 1144 -4.64 23.87 -34.42
N HIS A 1145 -5.00 24.14 -35.66
CA HIS A 1145 -5.49 23.11 -36.59
C HIS A 1145 -4.36 22.18 -37.07
N ALA A 1146 -3.12 22.67 -37.14
CA ALA A 1146 -1.94 21.88 -37.45
C ALA A 1146 -1.63 20.85 -36.35
N ASP A 1147 -1.66 21.24 -35.08
CA ASP A 1147 -1.44 20.34 -33.91
C ASP A 1147 -2.58 19.32 -33.72
N ARG A 1148 -3.83 19.70 -34.00
CA ARG A 1148 -4.98 18.77 -33.98
C ARG A 1148 -4.83 17.60 -34.97
N SER A 1149 -3.93 17.69 -35.96
CA SER A 1149 -3.64 16.63 -36.94
C SER A 1149 -2.43 15.79 -36.49
N ARG A 1150 -2.59 15.09 -35.35
CA ARG A 1150 -1.48 14.51 -34.56
C ARG A 1150 -0.62 13.45 -35.25
N ASN A 1151 -1.12 12.77 -36.28
CA ASN A 1151 -0.39 11.73 -37.03
C ASN A 1151 0.80 12.34 -37.79
N GLY A 1152 1.94 12.53 -37.09
CA GLY A 1152 3.14 13.13 -37.63
C GLY A 1152 3.83 12.22 -38.65
N THR A 1153 4.39 12.80 -39.71
CA THR A 1153 5.15 12.01 -40.69
C THR A 1153 6.43 11.43 -40.10
N LEU A 1154 7.05 12.13 -39.13
CA LEU A 1154 8.25 11.65 -38.44
C LEU A 1154 7.96 10.42 -37.57
N GLU A 1155 6.83 10.39 -36.87
CA GLU A 1155 6.39 9.26 -36.03
C GLU A 1155 6.18 7.97 -36.82
N VAL A 1156 5.82 8.09 -38.10
CA VAL A 1156 5.64 6.94 -39.01
C VAL A 1156 6.94 6.55 -39.74
N MET A 1157 7.85 7.50 -40.00
CA MET A 1157 9.06 7.28 -40.80
C MET A 1157 10.32 6.98 -39.97
N VAL A 1158 10.44 7.61 -38.81
CA VAL A 1158 11.61 7.56 -37.91
C VAL A 1158 11.18 7.49 -36.42
N PRO A 1159 10.27 6.56 -36.03
CA PRO A 1159 9.89 6.40 -34.61
C PRO A 1159 11.06 6.01 -33.72
N ASP A 1160 12.03 5.27 -34.27
CA ASP A 1160 13.17 4.72 -33.55
C ASP A 1160 14.43 4.62 -34.44
N ALA A 1161 15.57 4.37 -33.81
CA ALA A 1161 16.86 4.24 -34.47
C ALA A 1161 16.96 3.04 -35.43
N GLU A 1162 16.11 2.01 -35.32
CA GLU A 1162 16.13 0.86 -36.23
C GLU A 1162 15.42 1.21 -37.54
N SER A 1163 14.31 1.94 -37.46
CA SER A 1163 13.60 2.54 -38.58
C SER A 1163 14.50 3.52 -39.35
N VAL A 1164 15.34 4.30 -38.66
CA VAL A 1164 16.37 5.14 -39.30
C VAL A 1164 17.39 4.30 -40.07
N LYS A 1165 17.87 3.18 -39.52
CA LYS A 1165 18.81 2.28 -40.24
C LYS A 1165 18.16 1.65 -41.47
N GLU A 1166 16.91 1.19 -41.37
CA GLU A 1166 16.14 0.65 -42.49
C GLU A 1166 16.00 1.72 -43.60
N LEU A 1167 15.57 2.93 -43.24
CA LEU A 1167 15.44 4.05 -44.16
C LEU A 1167 16.78 4.42 -44.82
N ARG A 1168 17.86 4.50 -44.04
CA ARG A 1168 19.22 4.80 -44.53
C ARG A 1168 19.72 3.74 -45.50
N LYS A 1169 19.47 2.45 -45.23
CA LYS A 1169 19.81 1.36 -46.16
C LYS A 1169 19.09 1.54 -47.50
N ASN A 1170 17.77 1.76 -47.46
CA ASN A 1170 16.94 1.93 -48.65
C ASN A 1170 17.37 3.17 -49.48
N ILE A 1171 17.68 4.28 -48.82
CA ILE A 1171 18.18 5.49 -49.50
C ILE A 1171 19.60 5.27 -50.06
N LYS A 1172 20.47 4.54 -49.36
CA LYS A 1172 21.82 4.21 -49.85
C LYS A 1172 21.80 3.35 -51.11
N GLU A 1173 20.90 2.37 -51.19
CA GLU A 1173 20.68 1.59 -52.42
C GLU A 1173 20.20 2.48 -53.58
N LEU A 1174 19.25 3.40 -53.34
CA LEU A 1174 18.83 4.38 -54.35
C LEU A 1174 19.97 5.32 -54.80
N VAL A 1175 20.82 5.75 -53.86
CA VAL A 1175 22.00 6.59 -54.16
C VAL A 1175 22.99 5.82 -55.06
N LYS A 1176 23.23 4.53 -54.82
CA LYS A 1176 24.02 3.67 -55.73
C LYS A 1176 23.42 3.60 -57.13
N ASP A 1177 22.12 3.32 -57.22
CA ASP A 1177 21.40 3.05 -58.47
C ASP A 1177 21.20 4.31 -59.32
N SER A 1178 21.06 5.47 -58.68
CA SER A 1178 20.99 6.76 -59.36
C SER A 1178 22.24 7.10 -60.17
N GLY A 1179 23.38 6.46 -59.84
CA GLY A 1179 24.68 6.75 -60.44
C GLY A 1179 25.31 8.07 -60.02
N ILE A 1180 24.70 8.86 -59.12
CA ILE A 1180 25.19 10.18 -58.70
C ILE A 1180 26.64 10.13 -58.19
N CYS A 1181 26.99 9.10 -57.41
CA CYS A 1181 28.34 8.91 -56.86
C CYS A 1181 29.42 8.57 -57.91
N LYS A 1182 29.06 8.38 -59.18
CA LYS A 1182 30.01 8.23 -60.30
C LYS A 1182 30.45 9.59 -60.88
N LYS A 1183 29.80 10.70 -60.49
CA LYS A 1183 30.06 12.05 -61.02
C LYS A 1183 31.20 12.75 -60.27
N SER A 1184 31.62 13.91 -60.80
CA SER A 1184 32.52 14.82 -60.10
C SER A 1184 31.85 15.39 -58.84
N ILE A 1185 32.62 15.84 -57.84
CA ILE A 1185 32.02 16.45 -56.63
C ILE A 1185 31.17 17.68 -56.99
N ALA A 1186 31.64 18.52 -57.91
CA ALA A 1186 30.91 19.70 -58.37
C ALA A 1186 29.57 19.34 -59.05
N ASP A 1187 29.53 18.27 -59.85
CA ASP A 1187 28.28 17.78 -60.46
C ASP A 1187 27.32 17.20 -59.41
N ILE A 1188 27.85 16.50 -58.39
CA ILE A 1188 27.05 15.97 -57.27
C ILE A 1188 26.41 17.14 -56.50
N GLN A 1189 27.19 18.18 -56.14
CA GLN A 1189 26.66 19.39 -55.49
C GLN A 1189 25.60 20.09 -56.34
N LYS A 1190 25.83 20.23 -57.65
CA LYS A 1190 24.88 20.83 -58.60
C LYS A 1190 23.57 20.03 -58.69
N GLU A 1191 23.65 18.70 -58.70
CA GLU A 1191 22.47 17.82 -58.75
C GLU A 1191 21.71 17.79 -57.42
N LEU A 1192 22.40 17.81 -56.27
CA LEU A 1192 21.79 17.90 -54.93
C LEU A 1192 21.12 19.27 -54.67
N LYS A 1193 21.60 20.34 -55.31
CA LYS A 1193 20.93 21.64 -55.37
C LYS A 1193 19.68 21.62 -56.27
N SER A 1194 19.53 20.64 -57.18
CA SER A 1194 18.37 20.52 -58.07
C SER A 1194 17.26 19.61 -57.47
N GLU A 1195 16.34 20.21 -56.72
CA GLU A 1195 15.30 19.46 -55.97
C GLU A 1195 14.47 18.49 -56.83
N LYS A 1196 14.19 18.84 -58.10
CA LYS A 1196 13.19 18.14 -58.92
C LYS A 1196 13.54 16.71 -59.35
N LYS A 1197 14.82 16.33 -59.48
CA LYS A 1197 15.21 15.05 -60.14
C LYS A 1197 15.44 13.86 -59.20
N LEU A 1198 16.05 14.10 -58.04
CA LEU A 1198 16.30 13.04 -57.05
C LEU A 1198 15.08 12.81 -56.16
N VAL A 1199 14.48 13.90 -55.66
CA VAL A 1199 13.36 13.88 -54.70
C VAL A 1199 12.09 13.29 -55.31
N SER A 1200 11.82 13.50 -56.60
CA SER A 1200 10.69 12.88 -57.30
C SER A 1200 10.83 11.36 -57.45
N LYS A 1201 12.05 10.84 -57.61
CA LYS A 1201 12.32 9.39 -57.56
C LYS A 1201 12.22 8.82 -56.14
N LEU A 1202 12.63 9.58 -55.13
CA LEU A 1202 12.47 9.20 -53.72
C LEU A 1202 11.00 9.16 -53.30
N ALA A 1203 10.18 10.11 -53.78
CA ALA A 1203 8.75 10.14 -53.51
C ALA A 1203 8.02 8.87 -53.99
N SER A 1204 8.37 8.37 -55.19
CA SER A 1204 7.77 7.13 -55.71
C SER A 1204 8.23 5.88 -54.94
N LEU A 1205 9.44 5.87 -54.35
CA LEU A 1205 9.83 4.81 -53.41
C LEU A 1205 9.12 4.91 -52.06
N SER A 1206 8.94 6.11 -51.48
CA SER A 1206 8.16 6.26 -50.24
C SER A 1206 6.77 5.64 -50.36
N GLN A 1207 6.12 5.89 -51.50
CA GLN A 1207 4.83 5.33 -51.81
C GLN A 1207 4.90 3.80 -51.92
N LYS A 1208 5.89 3.26 -52.63
CA LYS A 1208 6.13 1.81 -52.79
C LYS A 1208 6.45 1.10 -51.46
N THR A 1209 7.27 1.69 -50.59
CA THR A 1209 7.60 1.15 -49.27
C THR A 1209 6.39 1.22 -48.33
N ARG A 1210 5.57 2.28 -48.42
CA ARG A 1210 4.32 2.41 -47.65
C ARG A 1210 3.27 1.40 -48.11
N GLU A 1211 3.12 1.20 -49.42
CA GLU A 1211 2.29 0.14 -50.01
C GLU A 1211 2.77 -1.25 -49.56
N THR A 1212 4.09 -1.47 -49.50
CA THR A 1212 4.68 -2.74 -49.04
C THR A 1212 4.44 -2.97 -47.54
N LYS A 1213 4.69 -1.99 -46.66
CA LYS A 1213 4.40 -2.10 -45.22
C LYS A 1213 2.90 -2.22 -44.93
N LEU A 1214 2.04 -1.53 -45.68
CA LEU A 1214 0.58 -1.70 -45.56
C LEU A 1214 0.12 -3.09 -46.03
N ALA A 1215 0.68 -3.63 -47.13
CA ALA A 1215 0.40 -4.99 -47.57
C ALA A 1215 0.92 -6.03 -46.56
N GLU A 1216 2.07 -5.82 -45.95
CA GLU A 1216 2.65 -6.72 -44.96
C GLU A 1216 1.94 -6.64 -43.59
N GLN A 1217 1.47 -5.45 -43.19
CA GLN A 1217 0.58 -5.28 -42.03
C GLN A 1217 -0.80 -5.88 -42.28
N ALA A 1218 -1.37 -5.70 -43.48
CA ALA A 1218 -2.63 -6.34 -43.87
C ALA A 1218 -2.47 -7.87 -43.90
N LYS A 1219 -1.32 -8.38 -44.39
CA LYS A 1219 -0.97 -9.80 -44.35
C LYS A 1219 -0.85 -10.32 -42.92
N LYS A 1220 -0.11 -9.64 -42.04
CA LYS A 1220 0.01 -10.00 -40.60
C LYS A 1220 -1.34 -9.89 -39.87
N ALA A 1221 -2.20 -8.94 -40.23
CA ALA A 1221 -3.55 -8.83 -39.68
C ALA A 1221 -4.47 -9.94 -40.19
N ALA A 1222 -4.33 -10.36 -41.44
CA ALA A 1222 -5.03 -11.53 -42.00
C ALA A 1222 -4.52 -12.84 -41.37
N GLU A 1223 -3.20 -13.03 -41.24
CA GLU A 1223 -2.57 -14.16 -40.54
C GLU A 1223 -3.01 -14.20 -39.06
N LYS A 1224 -3.15 -13.04 -38.39
CA LYS A 1224 -3.67 -12.94 -37.01
C LYS A 1224 -5.17 -13.25 -36.93
N ARG A 1225 -5.97 -12.87 -37.92
CA ARG A 1225 -7.39 -13.28 -38.05
C ARG A 1225 -7.55 -14.77 -38.36
N LEU A 1226 -6.60 -15.38 -39.06
CA LEU A 1226 -6.56 -16.83 -39.35
C LEU A 1226 -6.04 -17.68 -38.17
N THR A 1227 -5.43 -17.05 -37.15
CA THR A 1227 -4.85 -17.73 -35.98
C THR A 1227 -5.52 -17.38 -34.65
N THR A 1228 -6.52 -16.48 -34.67
CA THR A 1228 -7.42 -16.25 -33.53
C THR A 1228 -8.66 -17.11 -33.76
N PRO A 1229 -8.99 -18.08 -32.87
CA PRO A 1229 -10.28 -18.78 -32.95
C PRO A 1229 -11.40 -17.75 -32.76
N THR A 1230 -12.36 -17.71 -33.69
CA THR A 1230 -13.62 -17.01 -33.48
C THR A 1230 -14.42 -17.73 -32.40
N LEU A 1231 -14.52 -17.09 -31.24
CA LEU A 1231 -15.65 -17.20 -30.32
C LEU A 1231 -16.71 -16.16 -30.72
#